data_AF-A0AAJ0XBW5-F1
#
_entry.id   AF-A0AAJ0XBW5-F1
#
_cell.length_a   1.000
_cell.length_b   1.000
_cell.length_c   1.000
_cell.angle_alpha   90.00
_cell.angle_beta   90.00
_cell.angle_gamma   90.00
#
_symmetry.space_group_name_H-M   'P 1'
#
loop_
_entity.id
_entity.type
_entity.pdbx_description
1 polymer ?
#
loop_
_entity_poly.entity_id
_entity_poly.type
_entity_poly.pdbx_seq_one_letter_code
_entity_poly.pdbx_strand_id
1 'polypeptide(L)'
;MRLKRHLVTTGNAAPRTSWKARGRRFANRRCLATMTFGSRLDARGRMSRATSAGIVAVLIIGAVAFSDALAINFEVVTDGSNIDYFGESKGAAWGDFNQDGWPDIWVTNRYSPFALYVNNGDGSFVDSSSVIDTPGQGAYGAAWGDFDNDGDADILNMGPGGCGGICGSVTSNKFLVNERGFLVDQTLTFNLTYPEHRGRMSLWFDWNNDGRLDVLFAGVARPDGLGPSAIFTQTDYQFVDDTWMTGLSSGSSLQGQLARLTPGGRPFVFLLGPRWVSSPRAVYDYTSLPFVDSRESLGIGSWSDVTDAVIADLNGDLKSDMFLTRWEYSTAATKTGPAQVDAWLRVNSDQKGFRFKAPGQVQFTIVEAGLVLGEVYIGAAAAIQVDSFTFTLSSNDPDTHGIYPHSPGRDTGIYIGYDPATQVWEVQHSDSEPAGRFVRVRADMDISEFRTVGFESSDGALTDRLLLQTDEGFTEATTDAGLDWPTSCNSVIAADFDNDMDLDLYLVCLSPLENRPNILYENLGDGTFVEVPGAGGAAGSSVGRGDGAAAADYDRDGFIDLFVTNGWHGPAPYNEGPHQLFRNLGNANHWLEIDLEGTRSNRDGIGAQVLATAGGVTQVRDQNAGIHQFNQDHQRLHFGLGPNVRVDELVIHWPSGIEQRLAEIPADQIIRIAEPGPPFAPGAPVYVPGQDAGVYLWKETFDGPYHLRVSADWDSDSPYALVETTLLAERPVDAVLPVALEANDVLTHRQNRLSLTSWVGPSDDGVNFAVPGGTDALISVQQDGVSNPRQLHVGPSGEPIPAAGFVLNADDLPAMPNFKPGQDLGLFIGEEAGAQVVTARWSGDDMRHRSAFSLLSSEPLLAVNPVRLESDDVVTTGPYHAQVRGSLVNWQDGVDVEIVLGSILGIAYEQDGLMQPHLVNPATRDLGMPNAYRLPRAEPYGKPVYDPGTEAGLFLWKDKATGTWHLRGAAGGGYSRYAGELVSDQPFTTVSAVGLEANDVLDTTEPARIAFDLQMWQQWQDGIDFQFPPEANVSFTLQPHADDSPADALQIGAERWPVEQVPLDISGW
;
A
#
# COMPACT_ATOMS: atom_id res chain seq x y z
N MET A 1 50.35 17.00 27.96
CA MET A 1 51.74 16.75 28.41
C MET A 1 52.70 16.79 27.21
N ARG A 2 53.97 17.18 27.44
CA ARG A 2 54.99 17.56 26.44
C ARG A 2 55.71 16.37 25.76
N LEU A 3 56.01 16.56 24.45
CA LEU A 3 57.24 16.19 23.70
C LEU A 3 57.66 14.71 23.54
N LYS A 4 57.90 14.27 22.29
CA LYS A 4 59.25 14.26 21.64
C LYS A 4 59.25 13.75 20.18
N ARG A 5 59.94 14.49 19.32
CA ARG A 5 60.48 14.07 17.99
C ARG A 5 61.66 13.12 18.17
N HIS A 6 61.90 12.22 17.21
CA HIS A 6 63.21 12.11 16.56
C HIS A 6 63.14 11.49 15.15
N LEU A 7 63.86 12.13 14.25
CA LEU A 7 64.09 11.83 12.84
C LEU A 7 65.53 11.30 12.75
N VAL A 8 65.81 10.26 11.96
CA VAL A 8 67.14 10.01 11.40
C VAL A 8 67.01 9.55 9.95
N THR A 9 67.80 10.20 9.11
CA THR A 9 67.97 10.09 7.67
C THR A 9 69.23 9.30 7.31
N THR A 10 69.23 8.63 6.15
CA THR A 10 70.38 8.41 5.22
C THR A 10 69.79 7.99 3.87
N GLY A 11 70.13 8.47 2.67
CA GLY A 11 71.12 9.44 2.19
C GLY A 11 71.50 9.10 0.73
N ASN A 12 71.37 10.08 -0.18
CA ASN A 12 72.17 10.32 -1.42
C ASN A 12 72.10 9.30 -2.59
N ALA A 13 72.15 9.64 -3.89
CA ALA A 13 72.45 10.87 -4.63
C ALA A 13 71.85 10.85 -6.06
N ALA A 14 71.55 12.03 -6.60
CA ALA A 14 71.17 12.31 -7.99
C ALA A 14 72.41 12.53 -8.91
N PRO A 15 72.26 12.77 -10.25
CA PRO A 15 71.97 14.15 -10.71
C PRO A 15 71.14 14.33 -12.03
N ARG A 16 70.31 15.39 -12.01
CA ARG A 16 70.07 16.51 -12.99
C ARG A 16 69.71 16.20 -14.48
N THR A 17 68.73 16.83 -15.15
CA THR A 17 68.17 18.21 -15.02
C THR A 17 66.87 18.46 -15.82
N SER A 18 65.95 19.26 -15.23
CA SER A 18 64.86 20.14 -15.76
C SER A 18 63.81 19.55 -16.73
N TRP A 19 62.49 19.69 -16.49
CA TRP A 19 61.70 20.93 -16.66
C TRP A 19 60.44 21.00 -15.75
N LYS A 20 59.97 22.24 -15.55
CA LYS A 20 59.00 22.75 -14.56
C LYS A 20 57.55 22.26 -14.74
N ALA A 21 56.94 21.79 -13.65
CA ALA A 21 55.49 21.74 -13.48
C ALA A 21 55.02 22.96 -12.66
N ARG A 22 54.02 23.69 -13.16
CA ARG A 22 53.20 24.64 -12.40
C ARG A 22 51.78 24.08 -12.37
N GLY A 23 51.31 23.69 -11.19
CA GLY A 23 49.89 23.54 -10.92
C GLY A 23 49.23 24.92 -10.85
N ARG A 24 48.03 25.03 -11.44
CA ARG A 24 47.08 26.11 -11.13
C ARG A 24 45.70 25.51 -10.95
N ARG A 25 45.22 25.70 -9.72
CA ARG A 25 43.82 25.64 -9.29
C ARG A 25 42.98 26.59 -10.15
N PHE A 26 41.84 26.12 -10.64
CA PHE A 26 40.78 27.01 -11.09
C PHE A 26 40.00 27.49 -9.88
N ALA A 27 39.95 28.82 -9.74
CA ALA A 27 39.09 29.53 -8.80
C ALA A 27 37.89 30.05 -9.60
N ASN A 28 36.68 29.65 -9.21
CA ASN A 28 35.47 30.39 -9.54
C ASN A 28 35.43 31.65 -8.67
N ARG A 29 35.33 32.80 -9.32
CA ARG A 29 35.08 34.10 -8.69
C ARG A 29 33.59 34.43 -8.85
N ARG A 30 32.93 34.75 -7.74
CA ARG A 30 32.00 35.91 -7.68
C ARG A 30 32.61 36.97 -6.77
N CYS A 31 32.42 38.22 -7.19
CA CYS A 31 33.01 39.44 -6.63
C CYS A 31 32.32 39.88 -5.34
N LEU A 32 33.10 40.29 -4.34
CA LEU A 32 32.69 41.30 -3.37
C LEU A 32 33.48 42.58 -3.67
N ALA A 33 32.78 43.71 -3.82
CA ALA A 33 33.40 45.03 -3.94
C ALA A 33 33.75 45.56 -2.55
N THR A 34 34.97 46.06 -2.35
CA THR A 34 35.40 46.69 -1.08
C THR A 34 35.77 48.16 -1.33
N MET A 35 35.09 49.09 -0.66
CA MET A 35 35.49 50.50 -0.55
C MET A 35 36.64 50.64 0.46
N THR A 36 37.60 51.53 0.18
CA THR A 36 38.77 51.80 1.05
C THR A 36 38.70 53.21 1.65
N PHE A 37 39.00 53.35 2.94
CA PHE A 37 39.40 54.63 3.57
C PHE A 37 40.70 54.42 4.36
N GLY A 38 41.63 55.37 4.25
CA GLY A 38 42.95 55.31 4.91
C GLY A 38 43.20 56.51 5.81
N SER A 39 44.02 56.32 6.85
CA SER A 39 44.73 57.43 7.51
C SER A 39 46.03 56.96 8.19
N ARG A 40 47.06 57.83 8.16
CA ARG A 40 48.40 57.68 8.75
C ARG A 40 48.53 58.57 9.98
N LEU A 41 49.29 58.14 11.00
CA LEU A 41 49.75 58.95 12.14
C LEU A 41 51.29 58.90 12.28
N ASP A 42 51.85 59.94 12.91
CA ASP A 42 53.23 60.41 12.72
C ASP A 42 54.29 59.92 13.74
N ALA A 43 55.54 60.28 13.44
CA ALA A 43 56.74 59.83 14.11
C ALA A 43 57.07 60.66 15.36
N ARG A 44 56.37 60.45 16.49
CA ARG A 44 56.93 60.72 17.84
C ARG A 44 56.20 60.18 19.08
N GLY A 45 55.24 59.27 18.96
CA GLY A 45 54.94 58.27 20.00
C GLY A 45 54.72 58.76 21.44
N ARG A 46 53.76 59.66 21.72
CA ARG A 46 53.16 59.82 23.06
C ARG A 46 51.66 60.15 23.00
N MET A 47 50.86 59.36 23.71
CA MET A 47 49.44 59.65 24.03
C MET A 47 49.32 60.31 25.41
N SER A 48 48.48 61.35 25.53
CA SER A 48 47.91 61.80 26.80
C SER A 48 46.40 62.04 26.69
N ARG A 49 45.66 61.31 27.53
CA ARG A 49 44.29 61.51 28.07
C ARG A 49 43.38 62.58 27.41
N ALA A 50 42.28 62.15 26.81
CA ALA A 50 40.94 62.07 27.44
C ALA A 50 39.79 62.28 26.44
N THR A 51 38.72 61.52 26.68
CA THR A 51 37.30 61.71 26.33
C THR A 51 36.82 61.49 24.88
N SER A 52 36.19 60.32 24.75
CA SER A 52 34.85 60.09 24.21
C SER A 52 34.67 59.91 22.69
N ALA A 53 34.13 58.72 22.40
CA ALA A 53 33.36 58.29 21.22
C ALA A 53 34.11 58.21 19.87
N GLY A 54 34.29 56.96 19.40
CA GLY A 54 34.54 56.66 17.98
C GLY A 54 35.65 55.63 17.73
N ILE A 55 35.25 54.41 17.37
CA ILE A 55 35.91 53.45 16.46
C ILE A 55 37.27 52.87 16.89
N VAL A 56 37.30 51.57 17.21
CA VAL A 56 38.37 50.64 16.80
C VAL A 56 37.75 49.27 16.47
N ALA A 57 37.82 48.90 15.20
CA ALA A 57 37.75 47.52 14.72
C ALA A 57 39.14 47.09 14.24
N VAL A 58 39.39 45.77 14.34
CA VAL A 58 40.45 44.98 13.68
C VAL A 58 41.83 44.93 14.37
N LEU A 59 42.04 43.92 15.23
CA LEU A 59 43.00 42.81 15.06
C LEU A 59 43.19 42.05 16.38
N ILE A 60 42.36 41.04 16.60
CA ILE A 60 42.79 39.78 17.22
C ILE A 60 42.39 38.69 16.21
N ILE A 61 43.24 38.48 15.21
CA ILE A 61 43.27 37.26 14.40
C ILE A 61 44.43 36.44 14.97
N GLY A 62 44.10 35.31 15.60
CA GLY A 62 45.05 34.38 16.16
C GLY A 62 44.47 33.65 17.37
N ALA A 63 43.74 32.57 17.11
CA ALA A 63 43.09 31.67 18.08
C ALA A 63 41.72 32.15 18.62
N VAL A 64 40.73 32.26 17.75
CA VAL A 64 39.44 31.58 18.02
C VAL A 64 39.50 30.33 17.16
N ALA A 65 39.21 29.18 17.77
CA ALA A 65 39.32 27.88 17.14
C ALA A 65 38.46 27.84 15.87
N PHE A 66 39.01 27.27 14.80
CA PHE A 66 38.18 26.59 13.81
C PHE A 66 37.59 25.38 14.54
N SER A 67 36.40 25.55 15.10
CA SER A 67 35.56 24.45 15.58
C SER A 67 34.10 24.90 15.52
N ASP A 68 33.68 25.43 14.38
CA ASP A 68 32.28 25.31 14.01
C ASP A 68 32.21 23.95 13.32
N ALA A 69 32.09 22.89 14.11
CA ALA A 69 31.45 21.70 13.59
C ALA A 69 30.04 22.17 13.17
N LEU A 70 29.59 21.80 11.98
CA LEU A 70 28.20 22.04 11.60
C LEU A 70 27.32 21.43 12.70
N ALA A 71 26.28 22.16 13.15
CA ALA A 71 25.38 21.69 14.20
C ALA A 71 24.70 20.37 13.78
N ILE A 72 24.40 20.26 12.49
CA ILE A 72 23.92 19.06 11.81
C ILE A 72 25.06 18.40 11.02
N ASN A 73 25.35 17.14 11.31
CA ASN A 73 26.42 16.39 10.65
C ASN A 73 26.05 14.90 10.54
N PHE A 74 26.18 14.36 9.33
CA PHE A 74 25.85 12.99 9.00
C PHE A 74 27.08 12.22 8.54
N GLU A 75 27.05 10.90 8.73
CA GLU A 75 27.96 9.97 8.06
C GLU A 75 27.19 8.95 7.23
N VAL A 76 27.80 8.53 6.11
CA VAL A 76 27.24 7.46 5.28
C VAL A 76 27.62 6.11 5.88
N VAL A 77 26.62 5.31 6.26
CA VAL A 77 26.82 4.02 6.96
C VAL A 77 26.26 2.82 6.19
N THR A 78 25.78 3.01 4.95
CA THR A 78 25.31 1.92 4.09
C THR A 78 26.33 0.78 4.01
N ASP A 79 27.62 1.13 3.81
CA ASP A 79 28.71 0.16 3.78
C ASP A 79 28.99 -0.35 5.20
N GLY A 80 28.37 -1.48 5.56
CA GLY A 80 28.51 -2.12 6.88
C GLY A 80 27.18 -2.33 7.61
N SER A 81 26.09 -1.72 7.14
CA SER A 81 24.74 -1.96 7.68
C SER A 81 24.09 -3.25 7.18
N ASN A 82 24.68 -3.94 6.20
CA ASN A 82 24.11 -5.07 5.45
C ASN A 82 22.88 -4.75 4.60
N ILE A 83 22.59 -3.46 4.34
CA ILE A 83 21.62 -3.07 3.32
C ILE A 83 22.38 -2.95 1.98
N ASP A 84 22.43 -4.03 1.21
CA ASP A 84 23.31 -4.14 0.02
C ASP A 84 22.56 -4.18 -1.32
N TYR A 85 21.23 -4.02 -1.31
CA TYR A 85 20.46 -3.97 -2.55
C TYR A 85 20.91 -2.82 -3.47
N PHE A 86 21.14 -3.18 -4.73
CA PHE A 86 21.48 -2.26 -5.81
C PHE A 86 20.45 -2.42 -6.92
N GLY A 87 19.63 -1.40 -7.14
CA GLY A 87 18.56 -1.46 -8.11
C GLY A 87 17.56 -0.34 -7.97
N GLU A 88 16.37 -0.55 -8.54
CA GLU A 88 15.25 0.38 -8.45
C GLU A 88 14.36 0.03 -7.25
N SER A 89 14.14 1.02 -6.38
CA SER A 89 13.23 1.01 -5.24
C SER A 89 12.44 2.32 -5.18
N LYS A 90 11.16 2.23 -4.81
CA LYS A 90 10.21 3.34 -4.86
C LYS A 90 9.98 4.02 -3.52
N GLY A 91 9.96 3.22 -2.47
CA GLY A 91 9.52 3.63 -1.15
C GLY A 91 10.20 2.83 -0.06
N ALA A 92 10.20 3.39 1.14
CA ALA A 92 10.62 2.72 2.34
C ALA A 92 9.67 3.05 3.50
N ALA A 93 9.47 2.11 4.41
CA ALA A 93 8.64 2.31 5.59
C ALA A 93 9.37 1.82 6.84
N TRP A 94 9.58 2.73 7.78
CA TRP A 94 10.12 2.41 9.10
C TRP A 94 9.01 1.89 10.02
N GLY A 95 9.26 0.80 10.74
CA GLY A 95 8.33 0.22 11.71
C GLY A 95 9.05 -0.75 12.63
N ASP A 96 8.45 -1.13 13.75
CA ASP A 96 9.01 -2.13 14.68
C ASP A 96 8.31 -3.48 14.45
N PHE A 97 8.84 -4.26 13.49
CA PHE A 97 8.16 -5.46 13.01
C PHE A 97 8.17 -6.59 14.06
N ASN A 98 9.21 -6.64 14.90
CA ASN A 98 9.42 -7.72 15.87
C ASN A 98 9.16 -7.29 17.34
N GLN A 99 8.69 -6.06 17.55
CA GLN A 99 8.43 -5.45 18.87
C GLN A 99 9.65 -5.41 19.81
N ASP A 100 10.87 -5.32 19.28
CA ASP A 100 12.07 -5.15 20.11
C ASP A 100 12.38 -3.68 20.41
N GLY A 101 11.59 -2.77 19.83
CA GLY A 101 11.63 -1.32 19.95
C GLY A 101 12.57 -0.65 18.94
N TRP A 102 13.36 -1.41 18.17
CA TRP A 102 14.34 -0.88 17.23
C TRP A 102 13.64 -0.72 15.87
N PRO A 103 13.75 0.45 15.23
CA PRO A 103 13.14 0.63 13.92
C PRO A 103 13.75 -0.34 12.89
N ASP A 104 12.90 -1.19 12.32
CA ASP A 104 13.13 -2.03 11.16
C ASP A 104 12.70 -1.29 9.88
N ILE A 105 13.21 -1.71 8.73
CA ILE A 105 12.89 -1.05 7.46
C ILE A 105 12.37 -2.01 6.40
N TRP A 106 11.18 -1.69 5.90
CA TRP A 106 10.60 -2.29 4.71
C TRP A 106 10.98 -1.48 3.48
N VAL A 107 11.39 -2.13 2.40
CA VAL A 107 11.76 -1.46 1.13
C VAL A 107 11.01 -2.05 -0.06
N THR A 108 10.38 -1.18 -0.84
CA THR A 108 9.61 -1.55 -2.02
C THR A 108 10.49 -1.57 -3.27
N ASN A 109 11.13 -2.71 -3.50
CA ASN A 109 11.89 -2.93 -4.72
C ASN A 109 10.95 -3.10 -5.92
N ARG A 110 11.29 -2.45 -7.02
CA ARG A 110 10.41 -2.41 -8.19
C ARG A 110 10.52 -3.66 -9.05
N TYR A 111 11.74 -4.08 -9.36
CA TYR A 111 12.02 -5.21 -10.25
C TYR A 111 12.60 -6.41 -9.50
N SER A 112 12.44 -6.41 -8.18
CA SER A 112 12.88 -7.46 -7.27
C SER A 112 11.85 -7.58 -6.15
N PRO A 113 11.86 -8.69 -5.39
CA PRO A 113 10.99 -8.83 -4.23
C PRO A 113 11.18 -7.70 -3.23
N PHE A 114 10.13 -7.35 -2.49
CA PHE A 114 10.25 -6.45 -1.34
C PHE A 114 11.31 -6.97 -0.37
N ALA A 115 11.96 -6.05 0.34
CA ALA A 115 12.95 -6.39 1.34
C ALA A 115 12.49 -5.95 2.72
N LEU A 116 12.65 -6.83 3.71
CA LEU A 116 12.50 -6.49 5.14
C LEU A 116 13.87 -6.61 5.79
N TYR A 117 14.41 -5.48 6.26
CA TYR A 117 15.67 -5.44 6.99
C TYR A 117 15.37 -5.20 8.48
N VAL A 118 15.63 -6.22 9.29
CA VAL A 118 15.44 -6.17 10.74
C VAL A 118 16.70 -5.65 11.41
N ASN A 119 16.56 -4.66 12.28
CA ASN A 119 17.64 -3.97 12.96
C ASN A 119 18.17 -4.79 14.14
N ASN A 120 19.50 -4.96 14.23
CA ASN A 120 20.12 -5.71 15.33
C ASN A 120 20.37 -4.86 16.58
N GLY A 121 20.08 -3.55 16.54
CA GLY A 121 20.34 -2.59 17.61
C GLY A 121 21.82 -2.21 17.79
N ASP A 122 22.68 -2.60 16.84
CA ASP A 122 24.11 -2.25 16.82
C ASP A 122 24.51 -1.42 15.58
N GLY A 123 23.50 -0.92 14.86
CA GLY A 123 23.63 -0.19 13.60
C GLY A 123 23.70 -1.06 12.34
N SER A 124 23.64 -2.39 12.50
CA SER A 124 23.53 -3.34 11.39
C SER A 124 22.14 -3.96 11.27
N PHE A 125 21.81 -4.44 10.09
CA PHE A 125 20.53 -5.08 9.77
C PHE A 125 20.72 -6.53 9.31
N VAL A 126 19.63 -7.30 9.36
CA VAL A 126 19.52 -8.64 8.76
C VAL A 126 18.36 -8.63 7.77
N ASP A 127 18.63 -9.03 6.53
CA ASP A 127 17.58 -9.33 5.55
C ASP A 127 16.74 -10.53 6.05
N SER A 128 15.50 -10.23 6.44
CA SER A 128 14.51 -11.17 6.97
C SER A 128 13.36 -11.41 5.99
N SER A 129 13.56 -11.13 4.71
CA SER A 129 12.53 -11.26 3.67
C SER A 129 11.96 -12.68 3.53
N SER A 130 12.62 -13.70 4.09
CA SER A 130 12.12 -15.07 4.15
C SER A 130 10.89 -15.27 5.05
N VAL A 131 10.54 -14.31 5.91
CA VAL A 131 9.33 -14.37 6.75
C VAL A 131 8.05 -13.94 6.01
N ILE A 132 8.17 -13.51 4.76
CA ILE A 132 7.08 -13.05 3.91
C ILE A 132 6.51 -14.26 3.15
N ASP A 133 5.26 -14.62 3.43
CA ASP A 133 4.61 -15.80 2.85
C ASP A 133 4.51 -15.72 1.32
N THR A 134 4.14 -14.54 0.80
CA THR A 134 4.03 -14.31 -0.65
C THR A 134 4.93 -13.13 -1.08
N PRO A 135 6.20 -13.37 -1.42
CA PRO A 135 7.11 -12.33 -1.89
C PRO A 135 6.55 -11.66 -3.16
N GLY A 136 6.12 -10.41 -3.04
CA GLY A 136 5.61 -9.61 -4.16
C GLY A 136 6.73 -8.83 -4.85
N GLN A 137 6.50 -8.45 -6.12
CA GLN A 137 7.38 -7.56 -6.90
C GLN A 137 6.56 -6.40 -7.47
N GLY A 138 7.21 -5.28 -7.83
CA GLY A 138 6.55 -4.22 -8.62
C GLY A 138 5.96 -3.05 -7.83
N ALA A 139 6.24 -2.90 -6.54
CA ALA A 139 5.51 -1.97 -5.67
C ALA A 139 5.91 -0.48 -5.76
N TYR A 140 5.02 0.38 -5.25
CA TYR A 140 5.27 1.79 -4.97
C TYR A 140 5.47 2.02 -3.48
N GLY A 141 4.51 2.60 -2.75
CA GLY A 141 4.59 2.83 -1.32
C GLY A 141 4.04 1.67 -0.48
N ALA A 142 4.42 1.64 0.78
CA ALA A 142 3.89 0.75 1.80
C ALA A 142 3.76 1.50 3.13
N ALA A 143 2.84 1.05 3.99
CA ALA A 143 2.64 1.64 5.31
C ALA A 143 2.34 0.57 6.35
N TRP A 144 3.07 0.65 7.47
CA TRP A 144 2.82 -0.06 8.72
C TRP A 144 1.62 0.54 9.47
N GLY A 145 0.84 -0.30 10.13
CA GLY A 145 -0.20 0.07 11.10
C GLY A 145 -0.75 -1.17 11.83
N ASP A 146 -1.16 -1.01 13.10
CA ASP A 146 -1.75 -2.09 13.92
C ASP A 146 -3.27 -2.11 13.72
N PHE A 147 -3.74 -2.75 12.62
CA PHE A 147 -5.16 -2.64 12.22
C PHE A 147 -6.09 -3.48 13.12
N ASP A 148 -5.61 -4.59 13.67
CA ASP A 148 -6.41 -5.48 14.51
C ASP A 148 -6.20 -5.28 16.03
N ASN A 149 -5.32 -4.32 16.40
CA ASN A 149 -4.99 -3.93 17.76
C ASN A 149 -4.36 -5.08 18.57
N ASP A 150 -3.55 -5.94 17.94
CA ASP A 150 -2.88 -7.06 18.61
C ASP A 150 -1.45 -6.72 19.08
N GLY A 151 -0.81 -5.75 18.41
CA GLY A 151 0.41 -5.05 18.83
C GLY A 151 1.60 -5.33 17.98
N ASP A 152 1.46 -6.28 17.07
CA ASP A 152 2.35 -6.48 15.96
C ASP A 152 1.92 -5.52 14.85
N ALA A 153 2.85 -4.75 14.28
CA ALA A 153 2.51 -3.84 13.18
C ALA A 153 2.30 -4.65 11.89
N ASP A 154 1.23 -4.36 11.15
CA ASP A 154 0.89 -4.96 9.86
C ASP A 154 1.27 -4.06 8.70
N ILE A 155 1.59 -4.63 7.54
CA ILE A 155 2.02 -3.83 6.39
C ILE A 155 1.08 -3.96 5.19
N LEU A 156 0.61 -2.82 4.72
CA LEU A 156 -0.07 -2.70 3.45
C LEU A 156 0.87 -2.12 2.40
N ASN A 157 1.06 -2.86 1.31
CA ASN A 157 1.95 -2.52 0.21
C ASN A 157 1.15 -2.34 -1.10
N MET A 158 1.38 -1.22 -1.77
CA MET A 158 0.63 -0.81 -2.94
C MET A 158 1.25 -1.35 -4.24
N GLY A 159 0.48 -2.18 -4.93
CA GLY A 159 0.85 -2.73 -6.22
C GLY A 159 0.72 -1.70 -7.35
N PRO A 160 1.48 -1.86 -8.45
CA PRO A 160 1.46 -0.93 -9.58
C PRO A 160 0.17 -1.03 -10.42
N GLY A 161 -0.64 -2.07 -10.20
CA GLY A 161 -1.91 -2.35 -10.86
C GLY A 161 -1.79 -2.92 -12.27
N GLY A 162 -2.83 -3.63 -12.72
CA GLY A 162 -2.96 -4.11 -14.09
C GLY A 162 -3.26 -2.95 -15.07
N CYS A 163 -2.40 -2.75 -16.06
CA CYS A 163 -2.78 -1.92 -17.21
C CYS A 163 -3.56 -2.81 -18.17
N GLY A 164 -4.89 -2.70 -18.21
CA GLY A 164 -5.74 -3.43 -19.16
C GLY A 164 -5.11 -3.53 -20.55
N GLY A 165 -4.64 -4.73 -20.90
CA GLY A 165 -4.22 -5.13 -22.24
C GLY A 165 -2.82 -4.70 -22.75
N ILE A 166 -2.07 -3.80 -22.11
CA ILE A 166 -0.81 -3.28 -22.71
C ILE A 166 0.47 -3.69 -21.96
N CYS A 167 0.39 -4.03 -20.67
CA CYS A 167 1.54 -4.51 -19.89
C CYS A 167 1.12 -5.76 -19.12
N GLY A 168 1.70 -6.91 -19.45
CA GLY A 168 1.34 -8.23 -18.90
C GLY A 168 1.74 -8.47 -17.44
N SER A 169 1.53 -7.52 -16.52
CA SER A 169 1.80 -7.68 -15.08
C SER A 169 0.53 -7.50 -14.27
N VAL A 170 0.05 -8.58 -13.65
CA VAL A 170 -1.03 -8.62 -12.65
C VAL A 170 -0.42 -8.67 -11.25
N THR A 171 0.24 -7.59 -10.83
CA THR A 171 0.72 -7.44 -9.44
C THR A 171 -0.31 -6.62 -8.67
N SER A 172 -1.08 -7.30 -7.81
CA SER A 172 -2.09 -6.72 -6.92
C SER A 172 -1.45 -6.00 -5.72
N ASN A 173 -2.25 -5.26 -4.96
CA ASN A 173 -1.85 -4.84 -3.61
C ASN A 173 -1.53 -6.07 -2.74
N LYS A 174 -0.78 -5.85 -1.66
CA LYS A 174 -0.43 -6.87 -0.67
C LYS A 174 -0.69 -6.35 0.72
N PHE A 175 -1.67 -6.93 1.40
CA PHE A 175 -1.93 -6.73 2.81
C PHE A 175 -1.35 -7.91 3.58
N LEU A 176 -0.25 -7.65 4.29
CA LEU A 176 0.53 -8.64 5.00
C LEU A 176 0.29 -8.44 6.51
N VAL A 177 -0.44 -9.37 7.11
CA VAL A 177 -0.73 -9.38 8.55
C VAL A 177 0.43 -10.02 9.29
N ASN A 178 0.88 -9.39 10.36
CA ASN A 178 2.02 -9.80 11.15
C ASN A 178 1.61 -10.76 12.27
N GLU A 179 1.67 -12.05 11.96
CA GLU A 179 1.34 -13.12 12.88
C GLU A 179 2.56 -13.48 13.75
N ARG A 180 2.92 -12.57 14.67
CA ARG A 180 4.05 -12.72 15.61
C ARG A 180 5.40 -12.94 14.94
N GLY A 181 5.75 -12.05 14.01
CA GLY A 181 7.00 -12.09 13.26
C GLY A 181 6.93 -12.93 11.98
N PHE A 182 5.72 -13.22 11.48
CA PHE A 182 5.51 -13.81 10.16
C PHE A 182 4.50 -12.98 9.38
N LEU A 183 4.87 -12.53 8.19
CA LEU A 183 4.03 -11.68 7.35
C LEU A 183 3.18 -12.55 6.41
N VAL A 184 1.91 -12.70 6.73
CA VAL A 184 0.95 -13.56 6.03
C VAL A 184 0.08 -12.73 5.10
N ASP A 185 0.00 -13.12 3.83
CA ASP A 185 -0.84 -12.42 2.85
C ASP A 185 -2.32 -12.67 3.10
N GLN A 186 -3.04 -11.64 3.54
CA GLN A 186 -4.47 -11.66 3.80
C GLN A 186 -5.25 -10.72 2.87
N THR A 187 -4.66 -10.34 1.73
CA THR A 187 -5.25 -9.37 0.79
C THR A 187 -6.64 -9.79 0.30
N LEU A 188 -6.83 -11.09 0.00
CA LEU A 188 -8.12 -11.62 -0.45
C LEU A 188 -9.11 -11.74 0.71
N THR A 189 -8.64 -12.22 1.87
CA THR A 189 -9.44 -12.40 3.08
C THR A 189 -10.10 -11.11 3.54
N PHE A 190 -9.34 -10.00 3.54
CA PHE A 190 -9.81 -8.70 3.99
C PHE A 190 -10.38 -7.81 2.87
N ASN A 191 -10.56 -8.35 1.66
CA ASN A 191 -11.15 -7.65 0.51
C ASN A 191 -10.36 -6.40 0.04
N LEU A 192 -9.02 -6.44 0.11
CA LEU A 192 -8.12 -5.35 -0.25
C LEU A 192 -7.39 -5.53 -1.59
N THR A 193 -7.83 -6.48 -2.42
CA THR A 193 -7.17 -6.82 -3.69
C THR A 193 -7.19 -5.67 -4.69
N TYR A 194 -8.35 -5.02 -4.81
CA TYR A 194 -8.65 -3.89 -5.72
C TYR A 194 -7.90 -3.95 -7.08
N PRO A 195 -8.20 -4.94 -7.94
CA PRO A 195 -7.31 -5.37 -9.03
C PRO A 195 -7.08 -4.34 -10.15
N GLU A 196 -8.04 -3.43 -10.35
CA GLU A 196 -7.96 -2.37 -11.36
C GLU A 196 -7.13 -1.16 -10.91
N HIS A 197 -6.77 -1.13 -9.63
CA HIS A 197 -6.11 -0.01 -9.00
C HIS A 197 -4.64 0.07 -9.35
N ARG A 198 -4.20 1.25 -9.79
CA ARG A 198 -2.77 1.53 -9.97
C ARG A 198 -2.27 2.23 -8.72
N GLY A 199 -2.05 1.42 -7.68
CA GLY A 199 -1.65 1.85 -6.36
C GLY A 199 -0.36 2.64 -6.34
N ARG A 200 -0.31 3.61 -5.43
CA ARG A 200 0.83 4.51 -5.23
C ARG A 200 1.21 4.57 -3.76
N MET A 201 0.30 4.95 -2.88
CA MET A 201 0.53 5.00 -1.44
C MET A 201 -0.77 4.68 -0.70
N SER A 202 -0.68 4.00 0.44
CA SER A 202 -1.78 3.82 1.39
C SER A 202 -1.69 4.88 2.50
N LEU A 203 -2.82 5.24 3.12
CA LEU A 203 -2.87 6.10 4.30
C LEU A 203 -3.80 5.45 5.34
N TRP A 204 -3.24 5.07 6.49
CA TRP A 204 -3.98 4.60 7.66
C TRP A 204 -4.57 5.78 8.42
N PHE A 205 -5.85 5.70 8.79
CA PHE A 205 -6.55 6.70 9.60
C PHE A 205 -7.89 6.15 10.09
N ASP A 206 -8.41 6.67 11.20
CA ASP A 206 -9.73 6.33 11.73
C ASP A 206 -10.72 7.45 11.32
N TRP A 207 -11.44 7.27 10.22
CA TRP A 207 -12.25 8.38 9.65
C TRP A 207 -13.60 8.51 10.34
N ASN A 208 -14.17 7.39 10.79
CA ASN A 208 -15.48 7.34 11.43
C ASN A 208 -15.38 7.45 12.98
N ASN A 209 -14.17 7.45 13.53
CA ASN A 209 -13.85 7.52 14.96
C ASN A 209 -14.46 6.37 15.76
N ASP A 210 -14.40 5.16 15.20
CA ASP A 210 -14.84 3.91 15.85
C ASP A 210 -13.71 3.17 16.60
N GLY A 211 -12.48 3.69 16.51
CA GLY A 211 -11.30 3.13 17.16
C GLY A 211 -10.59 2.05 16.34
N ARG A 212 -11.03 1.77 15.10
CA ARG A 212 -10.35 0.88 14.15
C ARG A 212 -9.63 1.70 13.08
N LEU A 213 -8.62 1.11 12.43
CA LEU A 213 -7.91 1.78 11.35
C LEU A 213 -8.59 1.51 10.01
N ASP A 214 -9.09 2.57 9.39
CA ASP A 214 -9.50 2.57 8.00
C ASP A 214 -8.33 2.90 7.09
N VAL A 215 -8.52 2.73 5.79
CA VAL A 215 -7.44 2.94 4.83
C VAL A 215 -7.89 3.65 3.55
N LEU A 216 -7.12 4.66 3.17
CA LEU A 216 -7.22 5.33 1.89
C LEU A 216 -6.16 4.75 0.94
N PHE A 217 -6.59 4.31 -0.23
CA PHE A 217 -5.74 3.89 -1.33
C PHE A 217 -5.57 5.06 -2.29
N ALA A 218 -4.39 5.67 -2.32
CA ALA A 218 -4.02 6.65 -3.34
C ALA A 218 -3.50 5.93 -4.58
N GLY A 219 -4.00 6.33 -5.75
CA GLY A 219 -3.58 5.74 -7.01
C GLY A 219 -4.01 6.52 -8.24
N VAL A 220 -3.52 6.07 -9.39
CA VAL A 220 -3.77 6.70 -10.69
C VAL A 220 -4.88 5.94 -11.41
N ALA A 221 -6.03 6.59 -11.60
CA ALA A 221 -7.13 6.02 -12.38
C ALA A 221 -6.65 5.65 -13.81
N ARG A 222 -7.18 4.55 -14.32
CA ARG A 222 -6.96 4.13 -15.70
C ARG A 222 -7.61 5.10 -16.70
N PRO A 223 -7.18 5.13 -17.98
CA PRO A 223 -7.80 5.98 -19.00
C PRO A 223 -9.30 5.74 -19.22
N ASP A 224 -9.80 4.54 -18.91
CA ASP A 224 -11.23 4.18 -18.93
C ASP A 224 -11.98 4.57 -17.65
N GLY A 225 -11.30 5.21 -16.69
CA GLY A 225 -11.88 5.70 -15.43
C GLY A 225 -11.90 4.67 -14.29
N LEU A 226 -11.46 3.42 -14.53
CA LEU A 226 -11.42 2.38 -13.50
C LEU A 226 -10.21 2.53 -12.56
N GLY A 227 -10.34 1.96 -11.35
CA GLY A 227 -9.30 1.99 -10.31
C GLY A 227 -8.88 3.38 -9.82
N PRO A 228 -9.82 4.32 -9.53
CA PRO A 228 -9.49 5.59 -8.89
C PRO A 228 -8.95 5.39 -7.46
N SER A 229 -8.54 6.49 -6.82
CA SER A 229 -8.30 6.45 -5.36
C SER A 229 -9.59 6.07 -4.62
N ALA A 230 -9.48 5.31 -3.54
CA ALA A 230 -10.62 4.69 -2.84
C ALA A 230 -10.41 4.67 -1.32
N ILE A 231 -11.50 4.71 -0.54
CA ILE A 231 -11.49 4.57 0.92
C ILE A 231 -12.14 3.25 1.29
N PHE A 232 -11.47 2.50 2.14
CA PHE A 232 -11.89 1.22 2.66
C PHE A 232 -12.04 1.33 4.19
N THR A 233 -13.26 1.10 4.67
CA THR A 233 -13.58 1.13 6.10
C THR A 233 -13.40 -0.26 6.70
N GLN A 234 -12.72 -0.36 7.84
CA GLN A 234 -12.57 -1.61 8.54
C GLN A 234 -13.89 -2.02 9.20
N THR A 235 -14.26 -3.29 9.04
CA THR A 235 -15.38 -3.91 9.76
C THR A 235 -14.87 -5.05 10.64
N ASP A 236 -15.76 -5.75 11.33
CA ASP A 236 -15.37 -6.89 12.18
C ASP A 236 -14.73 -8.06 11.40
N TYR A 237 -14.96 -8.15 10.08
CA TYR A 237 -14.54 -9.32 9.28
C TYR A 237 -13.68 -8.98 8.06
N GLN A 238 -13.85 -7.78 7.49
CA GLN A 238 -13.19 -7.38 6.24
C GLN A 238 -13.18 -5.85 6.10
N PHE A 239 -12.57 -5.35 5.03
CA PHE A 239 -12.73 -3.97 4.62
C PHE A 239 -13.86 -3.81 3.59
N VAL A 240 -14.62 -2.72 3.71
CA VAL A 240 -15.71 -2.35 2.79
C VAL A 240 -15.32 -1.08 2.03
N ASP A 241 -15.49 -1.08 0.72
CA ASP A 241 -15.27 0.09 -0.14
C ASP A 241 -16.39 1.13 0.08
N ASP A 242 -16.10 2.16 0.87
CA ASP A 242 -17.01 3.27 1.20
C ASP A 242 -16.69 4.55 0.39
N THR A 243 -15.95 4.41 -0.70
CA THR A 243 -15.56 5.54 -1.58
C THR A 243 -16.77 6.37 -2.03
N TRP A 244 -17.89 5.72 -2.35
CA TRP A 244 -19.12 6.41 -2.72
C TRP A 244 -19.74 7.19 -1.56
N MET A 245 -19.81 6.59 -0.37
CA MET A 245 -20.43 7.19 0.82
C MET A 245 -19.65 8.40 1.31
N THR A 246 -18.32 8.31 1.30
CA THR A 246 -17.40 9.40 1.64
C THR A 246 -17.43 10.54 0.62
N GLY A 247 -17.99 10.33 -0.57
CA GLY A 247 -18.02 11.34 -1.64
C GLY A 247 -16.65 11.62 -2.26
N LEU A 248 -15.69 10.71 -2.06
CA LEU A 248 -14.34 10.84 -2.60
C LEU A 248 -14.40 10.85 -4.14
N SER A 249 -13.95 11.95 -4.75
CA SER A 249 -14.03 12.17 -6.20
C SER A 249 -12.75 12.80 -6.79
N SER A 250 -11.62 12.64 -6.09
CA SER A 250 -10.31 13.18 -6.48
C SER A 250 -9.76 12.58 -7.79
N GLY A 251 -10.25 11.41 -8.22
CA GLY A 251 -9.76 10.73 -9.41
C GLY A 251 -8.37 10.13 -9.18
N SER A 252 -7.34 10.71 -9.80
CA SER A 252 -5.94 10.27 -9.63
C SER A 252 -5.20 11.07 -8.57
N SER A 253 -4.63 10.36 -7.58
CA SER A 253 -3.76 10.91 -6.53
C SER A 253 -2.51 10.03 -6.39
N LEU A 254 -1.37 10.62 -6.04
CA LEU A 254 -0.14 9.84 -5.79
C LEU A 254 0.01 9.47 -4.31
N GLN A 255 -0.44 10.34 -3.41
CA GLN A 255 -0.38 10.12 -1.97
C GLN A 255 -1.50 10.90 -1.27
N GLY A 256 -1.81 10.48 -0.05
CA GLY A 256 -2.61 11.23 0.91
C GLY A 256 -1.83 11.41 2.21
N GLN A 257 -2.04 12.52 2.91
CA GLN A 257 -1.49 12.78 4.24
C GLN A 257 -2.60 13.24 5.18
N LEU A 258 -2.46 12.93 6.48
CA LEU A 258 -3.26 13.60 7.50
C LEU A 258 -2.60 14.93 7.88
N ALA A 259 -3.38 16.01 7.84
CA ALA A 259 -2.86 17.36 8.03
C ALA A 259 -3.79 18.21 8.87
N ARG A 260 -3.32 18.73 10.01
CA ARG A 260 -4.11 19.66 10.82
C ARG A 260 -3.99 21.09 10.31
N LEU A 261 -4.89 21.47 9.41
CA LEU A 261 -4.86 22.78 8.73
C LEU A 261 -5.68 23.87 9.44
N THR A 262 -6.25 23.56 10.60
CA THR A 262 -6.94 24.55 11.46
C THR A 262 -6.52 24.36 12.91
N PRO A 263 -6.24 25.44 13.67
CA PRO A 263 -5.80 25.31 15.05
C PRO A 263 -6.82 24.56 15.92
N GLY A 264 -6.40 23.46 16.56
CA GLY A 264 -7.23 22.64 17.44
C GLY A 264 -8.37 21.85 16.76
N GLY A 265 -8.54 21.95 15.43
CA GLY A 265 -9.50 21.13 14.67
C GLY A 265 -8.95 19.74 14.39
N ARG A 266 -9.78 18.79 13.96
CA ARG A 266 -9.33 17.45 13.51
C ARG A 266 -8.41 17.57 12.27
N PRO A 267 -7.52 16.59 12.01
CA PRO A 267 -6.78 16.53 10.76
C PRO A 267 -7.71 16.45 9.54
N PHE A 268 -7.22 16.90 8.40
CA PHE A 268 -7.84 16.77 7.09
C PHE A 268 -7.10 15.69 6.31
N VAL A 269 -7.78 15.05 5.34
CA VAL A 269 -7.11 14.23 4.33
C VAL A 269 -6.63 15.12 3.19
N PHE A 270 -5.32 15.34 3.11
CA PHE A 270 -4.66 16.15 2.09
C PHE A 270 -4.18 15.27 0.94
N LEU A 271 -4.78 15.41 -0.25
CA LEU A 271 -4.44 14.60 -1.42
C LEU A 271 -3.55 15.35 -2.40
N LEU A 272 -2.40 14.77 -2.72
CA LEU A 272 -1.53 15.27 -3.78
C LEU A 272 -1.82 14.56 -5.11
N GLY A 273 -1.95 15.37 -6.16
CA GLY A 273 -2.15 14.88 -7.52
C GLY A 273 -0.83 14.41 -8.15
N PRO A 274 -0.90 13.62 -9.22
CA PRO A 274 0.27 13.39 -10.06
C PRO A 274 0.72 14.69 -10.73
N ARG A 275 2.01 14.79 -11.05
CA ARG A 275 2.65 16.03 -11.56
C ARG A 275 1.96 16.72 -12.74
N TRP A 276 1.27 15.96 -13.60
CA TRP A 276 0.51 16.51 -14.74
C TRP A 276 -0.87 17.06 -14.35
N VAL A 277 -1.21 17.07 -13.07
CA VAL A 277 -2.41 17.65 -12.48
C VAL A 277 -1.98 18.60 -11.36
N SER A 278 -2.73 19.67 -11.12
CA SER A 278 -2.43 20.58 -10.03
C SER A 278 -2.70 19.95 -8.66
N SER A 279 -1.85 20.29 -7.68
CA SER A 279 -1.91 19.87 -6.29
C SER A 279 -2.21 21.05 -5.36
N PRO A 280 -2.89 20.84 -4.22
CA PRO A 280 -3.54 19.60 -3.83
C PRO A 280 -4.75 19.28 -4.72
N ARG A 281 -4.95 17.98 -4.93
CA ARG A 281 -6.07 17.46 -5.71
C ARG A 281 -7.40 17.63 -5.00
N ALA A 282 -7.38 17.47 -3.67
CA ALA A 282 -8.47 17.72 -2.74
C ALA A 282 -7.91 17.88 -1.32
N VAL A 283 -8.64 18.58 -0.46
CA VAL A 283 -8.35 18.65 0.99
C VAL A 283 -9.65 18.36 1.70
N TYR A 284 -9.85 17.12 2.15
CA TYR A 284 -11.13 16.67 2.69
C TYR A 284 -11.20 16.86 4.21
N ASP A 285 -12.22 17.60 4.63
CA ASP A 285 -12.76 17.50 5.99
C ASP A 285 -13.67 16.28 6.05
N TYR A 286 -13.28 15.29 6.85
CA TYR A 286 -13.99 14.02 7.00
C TYR A 286 -14.88 13.98 8.26
N THR A 287 -15.17 15.13 8.87
CA THR A 287 -16.08 15.21 10.03
C THR A 287 -17.57 15.11 9.67
N SER A 288 -17.90 15.10 8.39
CA SER A 288 -19.26 14.90 7.87
C SER A 288 -19.26 13.98 6.67
N LEU A 289 -20.39 13.30 6.44
CA LEU A 289 -20.63 12.51 5.23
C LEU A 289 -21.64 13.21 4.31
N PRO A 290 -21.36 13.32 2.99
CA PRO A 290 -20.06 13.06 2.36
C PRO A 290 -18.98 14.05 2.85
N PHE A 291 -17.71 13.69 2.66
CA PHE A 291 -16.58 14.55 3.01
C PHE A 291 -16.64 15.88 2.25
N VAL A 292 -16.17 16.94 2.88
CA VAL A 292 -16.20 18.30 2.31
C VAL A 292 -14.81 18.68 1.82
N ASP A 293 -14.68 18.96 0.52
CA ASP A 293 -13.44 19.53 -0.04
C ASP A 293 -13.29 20.99 0.41
N SER A 294 -12.35 21.22 1.32
CA SER A 294 -12.15 22.47 2.06
C SER A 294 -11.10 23.40 1.44
N ARG A 295 -10.60 23.12 0.23
CA ARG A 295 -9.57 23.96 -0.42
C ARG A 295 -9.99 25.43 -0.54
N GLU A 296 -11.22 25.68 -1.00
CA GLU A 296 -11.73 27.05 -1.17
C GLU A 296 -11.90 27.76 0.17
N SER A 297 -12.47 27.08 1.17
CA SER A 297 -12.71 27.65 2.51
C SER A 297 -11.42 27.90 3.30
N LEU A 298 -10.36 27.12 3.06
CA LEU A 298 -9.05 27.29 3.67
C LEU A 298 -8.14 28.25 2.89
N GLY A 299 -8.59 28.76 1.72
CA GLY A 299 -7.78 29.63 0.86
C GLY A 299 -6.57 28.93 0.25
N ILE A 300 -6.62 27.59 0.11
CA ILE A 300 -5.52 26.81 -0.44
C ILE A 300 -5.58 26.87 -1.97
N GLY A 301 -4.51 27.40 -2.55
CA GLY A 301 -4.33 27.47 -4.00
C GLY A 301 -4.10 26.11 -4.67
N SER A 302 -3.70 26.15 -5.94
CA SER A 302 -3.29 24.95 -6.67
C SER A 302 -1.98 25.21 -7.42
N TRP A 303 -1.04 24.28 -7.35
CA TRP A 303 0.30 24.39 -7.88
C TRP A 303 0.59 23.21 -8.81
N SER A 304 1.31 23.45 -9.91
CA SER A 304 1.77 22.39 -10.80
C SER A 304 3.09 21.79 -10.31
N ASP A 305 3.35 20.54 -10.73
CA ASP A 305 4.64 19.87 -10.56
C ASP A 305 5.05 19.65 -9.10
N VAL A 306 4.09 19.67 -8.17
CA VAL A 306 4.32 19.26 -6.78
C VAL A 306 4.53 17.75 -6.76
N THR A 307 5.61 17.31 -6.12
CA THR A 307 5.95 15.89 -5.99
C THR A 307 5.76 15.39 -4.58
N ASP A 308 6.01 16.22 -3.58
CA ASP A 308 5.88 15.86 -2.16
C ASP A 308 5.58 17.12 -1.34
N ALA A 309 5.09 16.94 -0.11
CA ALA A 309 4.78 18.02 0.81
C ALA A 309 5.13 17.67 2.25
N VAL A 310 5.64 18.66 2.97
CA VAL A 310 5.69 18.71 4.43
C VAL A 310 4.57 19.61 4.91
N ILE A 311 3.80 19.15 5.90
CA ILE A 311 2.78 19.95 6.59
C ILE A 311 3.06 19.89 8.09
N ALA A 312 3.67 20.95 8.62
CA ALA A 312 4.14 21.03 10.00
C ALA A 312 4.32 22.50 10.41
N ASP A 313 4.48 22.78 11.70
CA ASP A 313 4.82 24.11 12.20
C ASP A 313 6.30 24.41 11.89
N LEU A 314 6.55 25.29 10.91
CA LEU A 314 7.89 25.62 10.42
C LEU A 314 8.38 26.98 10.90
N ASN A 315 7.53 27.76 11.60
CA ASN A 315 7.85 29.10 12.07
C ASN A 315 7.69 29.28 13.60
N GLY A 316 7.26 28.23 14.31
CA GLY A 316 7.12 28.19 15.76
C GLY A 316 5.88 28.88 16.30
N ASP A 317 4.85 29.10 15.47
CA ASP A 317 3.59 29.73 15.88
C ASP A 317 2.48 28.74 16.28
N LEU A 318 2.80 27.44 16.31
CA LEU A 318 1.92 26.31 16.62
C LEU A 318 0.83 26.06 15.57
N LYS A 319 0.97 26.61 14.37
CA LYS A 319 0.10 26.35 13.22
C LYS A 319 0.87 25.59 12.15
N SER A 320 0.20 24.69 11.45
CA SER A 320 0.86 23.88 10.42
C SER A 320 1.00 24.68 9.13
N ASP A 321 2.24 24.99 8.79
CA ASP A 321 2.66 25.54 7.51
C ASP A 321 2.76 24.43 6.45
N MET A 322 3.04 24.81 5.21
CA MET A 322 3.19 23.86 4.12
C MET A 322 4.40 24.17 3.26
N PHE A 323 5.32 23.20 3.15
CA PHE A 323 6.43 23.24 2.20
C PHE A 323 6.17 22.23 1.07
N LEU A 324 6.08 22.73 -0.17
CA LEU A 324 5.81 21.96 -1.37
C LEU A 324 7.09 21.82 -2.20
N THR A 325 7.55 20.59 -2.33
CA THR A 325 8.69 20.28 -3.21
C THR A 325 8.20 20.14 -4.63
N ARG A 326 8.92 20.74 -5.58
CA ARG A 326 8.51 20.82 -6.98
C ARG A 326 9.58 20.30 -7.92
N TRP A 327 9.16 19.45 -8.84
CA TRP A 327 10.05 18.91 -9.84
C TRP A 327 9.38 18.59 -11.17
N GLU A 328 10.00 19.11 -12.22
CA GLU A 328 9.64 18.81 -13.59
C GLU A 328 10.61 17.79 -14.19
N TYR A 329 10.05 16.75 -14.82
CA TYR A 329 10.85 15.77 -15.57
C TYR A 329 11.33 16.39 -16.89
N SER A 330 12.33 17.26 -16.83
CA SER A 330 12.73 18.09 -17.95
C SER A 330 13.78 17.43 -18.86
N THR A 331 14.25 18.15 -19.88
CA THR A 331 15.39 17.76 -20.70
C THR A 331 16.70 18.02 -19.96
N ALA A 332 17.70 17.15 -20.14
CA ALA A 332 19.01 17.29 -19.50
C ALA A 332 20.12 16.89 -20.47
N ALA A 333 21.26 17.58 -20.44
CA ALA A 333 22.45 17.14 -21.14
C ALA A 333 23.70 17.56 -20.36
N THR A 334 24.58 16.60 -20.09
CA THR A 334 25.77 16.83 -19.27
C THR A 334 26.99 16.09 -19.81
N LYS A 335 28.17 16.61 -19.50
CA LYS A 335 29.44 15.96 -19.77
C LYS A 335 29.80 15.06 -18.58
N THR A 336 29.59 13.76 -18.73
CA THR A 336 29.80 12.74 -17.68
C THR A 336 31.24 12.22 -17.61
N GLY A 337 32.10 12.59 -18.56
CA GLY A 337 33.52 12.24 -18.57
C GLY A 337 34.30 13.09 -19.57
N PRO A 338 35.65 13.01 -19.59
CA PRO A 338 36.48 13.86 -20.45
C PRO A 338 36.11 13.75 -21.95
N ALA A 339 35.68 12.58 -22.40
CA ALA A 339 35.27 12.28 -23.77
C ALA A 339 33.83 11.72 -23.89
N GLN A 340 32.98 11.93 -22.87
CA GLN A 340 31.59 11.44 -22.85
C GLN A 340 30.59 12.56 -22.58
N VAL A 341 29.48 12.53 -23.32
CA VAL A 341 28.28 13.35 -23.09
C VAL A 341 27.08 12.43 -23.03
N ASP A 342 26.19 12.68 -22.08
CA ASP A 342 24.90 12.00 -21.96
C ASP A 342 23.79 13.04 -21.96
N ALA A 343 22.71 12.75 -22.67
CA ALA A 343 21.59 13.65 -22.82
C ALA A 343 20.27 12.89 -22.80
N TRP A 344 19.32 13.39 -22.02
CA TRP A 344 17.91 13.06 -22.07
C TRP A 344 17.19 14.22 -22.76
N LEU A 345 16.84 14.06 -24.02
CA LEU A 345 16.26 15.11 -24.84
C LEU A 345 14.74 14.96 -24.87
N ARG A 346 14.05 15.62 -23.94
CA ARG A 346 12.59 15.71 -23.93
C ARG A 346 12.13 16.90 -24.77
N VAL A 347 11.25 16.64 -25.74
CA VAL A 347 10.63 17.64 -26.62
C VAL A 347 9.12 17.63 -26.44
N ASN A 348 8.46 18.75 -26.74
CA ASN A 348 7.01 18.91 -26.77
C ASN A 348 6.62 19.84 -27.92
N SER A 349 6.46 19.26 -29.11
CA SER A 349 6.27 20.01 -30.38
C SER A 349 7.36 21.07 -30.60
N ASP A 350 8.58 20.79 -30.15
CA ASP A 350 9.75 21.66 -30.22
C ASP A 350 11.02 20.87 -30.56
N GLN A 351 12.20 21.48 -30.35
CA GLN A 351 13.48 20.85 -30.63
C GLN A 351 14.50 21.15 -29.54
N LYS A 352 15.11 20.09 -29.00
CA LYS A 352 16.19 20.16 -28.02
C LYS A 352 17.43 19.43 -28.52
N GLY A 353 18.60 19.84 -28.06
CA GLY A 353 19.85 19.24 -28.50
C GLY A 353 21.06 19.74 -27.76
N PHE A 354 22.23 19.39 -28.28
CA PHE A 354 23.51 19.86 -27.75
C PHE A 354 24.57 19.86 -28.86
N ARG A 355 25.65 20.60 -28.61
CA ARG A 355 26.79 20.66 -29.50
C ARG A 355 28.10 20.67 -28.73
N PHE A 356 29.13 20.12 -29.33
CA PHE A 356 30.42 19.90 -28.67
C PHE A 356 31.55 19.77 -29.69
N LYS A 357 32.77 20.04 -29.25
CA LYS A 357 33.98 19.93 -30.06
C LYS A 357 34.74 18.66 -29.73
N ALA A 358 34.85 17.78 -30.72
CA ALA A 358 35.66 16.55 -30.68
C ALA A 358 35.98 16.09 -32.12
N PRO A 359 37.15 16.48 -32.69
CA PRO A 359 37.60 15.93 -33.96
C PRO A 359 38.10 14.49 -33.76
N GLY A 360 37.91 13.64 -34.77
CA GLY A 360 38.19 12.21 -34.70
C GLY A 360 36.95 11.34 -34.93
N GLN A 361 36.94 10.18 -34.29
CA GLN A 361 35.85 9.22 -34.26
C GLN A 361 34.93 9.47 -33.07
N VAL A 362 33.63 9.46 -33.31
CA VAL A 362 32.60 9.67 -32.29
C VAL A 362 31.55 8.59 -32.39
N GLN A 363 31.38 7.82 -31.32
CA GLN A 363 30.30 6.85 -31.17
C GLN A 363 29.06 7.54 -30.60
N PHE A 364 27.91 7.26 -31.20
CA PHE A 364 26.60 7.68 -30.76
C PHE A 364 25.79 6.44 -30.35
N THR A 365 25.10 6.53 -29.23
CA THR A 365 24.14 5.54 -28.76
C THR A 365 22.82 6.24 -28.46
N ILE A 366 21.73 5.80 -29.08
CA ILE A 366 20.39 6.36 -28.89
C ILE A 366 19.49 5.30 -28.23
N VAL A 367 18.75 5.66 -27.18
CA VAL A 367 17.89 4.73 -26.43
C VAL A 367 16.53 5.39 -26.15
N GLU A 368 15.45 4.84 -26.71
CA GLU A 368 14.05 4.89 -26.20
C GLU A 368 13.10 4.15 -27.17
N ALA A 369 11.83 3.97 -26.77
CA ALA A 369 10.76 3.41 -27.60
C ALA A 369 10.21 4.44 -28.62
N GLY A 370 9.84 3.96 -29.81
CA GLY A 370 9.07 4.73 -30.80
C GLY A 370 9.85 5.38 -31.94
N LEU A 371 11.18 5.50 -31.84
CA LEU A 371 12.03 5.95 -32.95
C LEU A 371 12.37 4.76 -33.87
N VAL A 372 12.30 4.94 -35.19
CA VAL A 372 12.82 3.95 -36.15
C VAL A 372 14.16 4.40 -36.75
N LEU A 373 15.01 3.45 -37.18
CA LEU A 373 16.35 3.75 -37.70
C LEU A 373 16.35 4.75 -38.87
N GLY A 374 15.27 4.78 -39.67
CA GLY A 374 15.10 5.73 -40.77
C GLY A 374 14.84 7.18 -40.36
N GLU A 375 14.64 7.44 -39.07
CA GLU A 375 14.45 8.77 -38.48
C GLU A 375 15.74 9.32 -37.84
N VAL A 376 16.89 8.68 -38.12
CA VAL A 376 18.22 9.19 -37.76
C VAL A 376 18.88 9.77 -39.01
N TYR A 377 19.05 11.09 -39.04
CA TYR A 377 19.57 11.83 -40.18
C TYR A 377 20.99 12.34 -39.89
N ILE A 378 21.96 11.92 -40.72
CA ILE A 378 23.38 12.27 -40.54
C ILE A 378 23.88 13.08 -41.74
N GLY A 379 24.45 14.25 -41.45
CA GLY A 379 24.98 15.17 -42.47
C GLY A 379 23.89 15.95 -43.21
N ALA A 380 24.28 16.98 -43.97
CA ALA A 380 23.35 17.81 -44.73
C ALA A 380 22.57 17.05 -45.82
N ALA A 381 23.11 15.93 -46.31
CA ALA A 381 22.51 15.12 -47.37
C ALA A 381 21.76 13.87 -46.86
N ALA A 382 21.81 13.57 -45.56
CA ALA A 382 21.31 12.30 -44.98
C ALA A 382 21.80 11.05 -45.74
N ALA A 383 23.04 11.07 -46.21
CA ALA A 383 23.61 10.02 -47.06
C ALA A 383 23.98 8.74 -46.29
N ILE A 384 24.24 8.86 -44.98
CA ILE A 384 24.58 7.75 -44.10
C ILE A 384 23.29 7.16 -43.53
N GLN A 385 23.09 5.86 -43.72
CA GLN A 385 22.01 5.08 -43.13
C GLN A 385 22.57 4.22 -42.00
N VAL A 386 21.92 4.25 -40.84
CA VAL A 386 22.34 3.46 -39.67
C VAL A 386 21.63 2.11 -39.64
N ASP A 387 22.35 1.06 -39.26
CA ASP A 387 21.83 -0.30 -39.12
C ASP A 387 21.50 -0.67 -37.67
N SER A 388 21.87 0.19 -36.73
CA SER A 388 21.60 0.06 -35.30
C SER A 388 21.60 1.43 -34.62
N PHE A 389 21.03 1.53 -33.42
CA PHE A 389 21.07 2.75 -32.61
C PHE A 389 22.42 2.97 -31.91
N THR A 390 23.42 2.15 -32.17
CA THR A 390 24.80 2.38 -31.73
C THR A 390 25.74 2.35 -32.92
N PHE A 391 26.24 3.51 -33.33
CA PHE A 391 27.04 3.67 -34.54
C PHE A 391 28.19 4.66 -34.31
N THR A 392 29.21 4.61 -35.16
CA THR A 392 30.39 5.49 -35.06
C THR A 392 30.53 6.33 -36.32
N LEU A 393 30.72 7.64 -36.12
CA LEU A 393 30.92 8.61 -37.18
C LEU A 393 32.32 9.20 -37.12
N SER A 394 32.88 9.47 -38.30
CA SER A 394 34.18 10.12 -38.45
C SER A 394 33.98 11.56 -38.89
N SER A 395 34.55 12.51 -38.15
CA SER A 395 34.58 13.92 -38.56
C SER A 395 35.31 14.17 -39.89
N ASN A 396 36.14 13.22 -40.34
CA ASN A 396 36.82 13.28 -41.64
C ASN A 396 35.94 12.80 -42.80
N ASP A 397 34.79 12.21 -42.53
CA ASP A 397 33.84 11.77 -43.55
C ASP A 397 32.99 12.97 -44.03
N PRO A 398 33.10 13.40 -45.31
CA PRO A 398 32.32 14.51 -45.83
C PRO A 398 30.81 14.30 -45.73
N ASP A 399 30.33 13.06 -45.69
CA ASP A 399 28.90 12.76 -45.59
C ASP A 399 28.33 13.06 -44.19
N THR A 400 29.18 13.32 -43.20
CA THR A 400 28.78 13.79 -41.87
C THR A 400 28.65 15.31 -41.77
N HIS A 401 29.02 16.07 -42.82
CA HIS A 401 29.15 17.52 -42.75
C HIS A 401 27.80 18.24 -42.86
N GLY A 402 27.54 19.17 -41.94
CA GLY A 402 26.27 19.93 -41.83
C GLY A 402 25.13 19.11 -41.23
N ILE A 403 23.98 19.75 -40.99
CA ILE A 403 22.75 19.10 -40.51
C ILE A 403 21.73 19.00 -41.64
N TYR A 404 21.02 17.87 -41.70
CA TYR A 404 19.93 17.66 -42.66
C TYR A 404 18.81 18.69 -42.44
N PRO A 405 18.34 19.40 -43.49
CA PRO A 405 17.27 20.39 -43.36
C PRO A 405 15.95 19.77 -42.88
N HIS A 406 15.37 20.35 -41.84
CA HIS A 406 14.09 19.93 -41.26
C HIS A 406 13.39 21.12 -40.59
N SER A 407 12.13 20.93 -40.22
CA SER A 407 11.28 21.88 -39.51
C SER A 407 11.25 21.52 -38.01
N PRO A 408 11.89 22.30 -37.12
CA PRO A 408 11.91 22.04 -35.68
C PRO A 408 10.49 21.90 -35.09
N GLY A 409 10.27 20.88 -34.26
CA GLY A 409 8.98 20.63 -33.60
C GLY A 409 7.86 20.13 -34.52
N ARG A 410 8.19 19.79 -35.77
CA ARG A 410 7.24 19.27 -36.76
C ARG A 410 7.74 18.01 -37.45
N ASP A 411 9.02 17.98 -37.81
CA ASP A 411 9.62 16.81 -38.43
C ASP A 411 10.27 15.94 -37.35
N THR A 412 9.80 14.70 -37.22
CA THR A 412 10.26 13.74 -36.20
C THR A 412 11.61 13.12 -36.58
N GLY A 413 12.59 13.19 -35.67
CA GLY A 413 13.86 12.49 -35.83
C GLY A 413 15.02 12.99 -34.96
N ILE A 414 16.15 12.29 -35.07
CA ILE A 414 17.44 12.70 -34.52
C ILE A 414 18.35 13.16 -35.66
N TYR A 415 18.85 14.39 -35.57
CA TYR A 415 19.66 15.04 -36.60
C TYR A 415 21.07 15.27 -36.07
N ILE A 416 22.06 14.70 -36.76
CA ILE A 416 23.47 14.74 -36.35
C ILE A 416 24.29 15.36 -37.48
N GLY A 417 25.14 16.32 -37.14
CA GLY A 417 26.02 16.97 -38.13
C GLY A 417 27.33 17.45 -37.55
N TYR A 418 28.34 17.55 -38.40
CA TYR A 418 29.67 18.08 -38.06
C TYR A 418 30.00 19.32 -38.90
N ASP A 419 30.52 20.36 -38.27
CA ASP A 419 31.08 21.52 -38.95
C ASP A 419 32.63 21.43 -38.97
N PRO A 420 33.25 21.16 -40.14
CA PRO A 420 34.71 21.05 -40.24
C PRO A 420 35.46 22.37 -40.01
N ALA A 421 34.81 23.52 -40.15
CA ALA A 421 35.45 24.81 -39.94
C ALA A 421 35.63 25.14 -38.44
N THR A 422 34.63 24.79 -37.63
CA THR A 422 34.64 25.02 -36.18
C THR A 422 35.05 23.78 -35.38
N GLN A 423 35.04 22.61 -36.02
CA GLN A 423 35.28 21.29 -35.43
C GLN A 423 34.20 20.87 -34.41
N VAL A 424 32.96 21.32 -34.63
CA VAL A 424 31.84 21.12 -33.71
C VAL A 424 30.87 20.09 -34.28
N TRP A 425 30.52 19.09 -33.48
CA TRP A 425 29.36 18.24 -33.68
C TRP A 425 28.12 18.88 -33.08
N GLU A 426 26.99 18.69 -33.73
CA GLU A 426 25.67 19.11 -33.27
C GLU A 426 24.69 17.93 -33.38
N VAL A 427 23.89 17.76 -32.33
CA VAL A 427 22.86 16.73 -32.21
C VAL A 427 21.55 17.43 -31.84
N GLN A 428 20.48 17.14 -32.58
CA GLN A 428 19.16 17.73 -32.37
C GLN A 428 18.10 16.62 -32.37
N HIS A 429 17.20 16.67 -31.39
CA HIS A 429 15.96 15.90 -31.35
C HIS A 429 14.80 16.85 -31.64
N SER A 430 14.00 16.52 -32.65
CA SER A 430 12.78 17.25 -33.01
C SER A 430 11.66 16.23 -33.15
N ASP A 431 10.48 16.56 -32.63
CA ASP A 431 9.28 15.72 -32.75
C ASP A 431 8.03 16.61 -32.78
N SER A 432 6.98 16.16 -33.45
CA SER A 432 5.70 16.88 -33.49
C SER A 432 4.87 16.68 -32.22
N GLU A 433 5.15 15.62 -31.47
CA GLU A 433 4.46 15.23 -30.24
C GLU A 433 5.43 15.16 -29.05
N PRO A 434 4.94 15.13 -27.80
CA PRO A 434 5.79 14.93 -26.63
C PRO A 434 6.61 13.64 -26.72
N ALA A 435 7.93 13.74 -26.68
CA ALA A 435 8.84 12.60 -26.83
C ALA A 435 10.13 12.79 -26.03
N GLY A 436 10.58 11.74 -25.32
CA GLY A 436 11.93 11.64 -24.77
C GLY A 436 12.83 10.86 -25.71
N ARG A 437 14.12 11.20 -25.79
CA ARG A 437 15.15 10.32 -26.36
C ARG A 437 16.42 10.43 -25.54
N PHE A 438 17.00 9.31 -25.12
CA PHE A 438 18.34 9.31 -24.57
C PHE A 438 19.39 9.25 -25.69
N VAL A 439 20.42 10.10 -25.59
CA VAL A 439 21.57 10.13 -26.50
C VAL A 439 22.85 10.15 -25.69
N ARG A 440 23.70 9.15 -25.91
CA ARG A 440 25.07 9.07 -25.40
C ARG A 440 26.07 9.27 -26.53
N VAL A 441 27.11 10.03 -26.23
CA VAL A 441 28.23 10.31 -27.13
C VAL A 441 29.52 9.89 -26.45
N ARG A 442 30.35 9.10 -27.15
CA ARG A 442 31.72 8.76 -26.74
C ARG A 442 32.70 9.10 -27.86
N ALA A 443 33.58 10.05 -27.61
CA ALA A 443 34.63 10.45 -28.55
C ALA A 443 35.95 9.73 -28.24
N ASP A 444 36.81 9.57 -29.26
CA ASP A 444 38.20 9.13 -29.09
C ASP A 444 39.10 10.21 -28.46
N MET A 445 38.64 11.47 -28.47
CA MET A 445 39.31 12.65 -27.95
C MET A 445 38.46 13.35 -26.90
N ASP A 446 39.11 14.15 -26.04
CA ASP A 446 38.41 14.96 -25.03
C ASP A 446 37.40 15.91 -25.69
N ILE A 447 36.16 15.87 -25.19
CA ILE A 447 35.08 16.76 -25.57
C ILE A 447 35.31 18.14 -24.95
N SER A 448 35.23 19.20 -25.77
CA SER A 448 35.33 20.60 -25.33
C SER A 448 34.17 21.43 -25.90
N GLU A 449 34.02 22.68 -25.44
CA GLU A 449 32.98 23.62 -25.93
C GLU A 449 31.54 23.06 -25.92
N PHE A 450 31.24 22.16 -24.97
CA PHE A 450 29.92 21.60 -24.78
C PHE A 450 28.91 22.69 -24.41
N ARG A 451 27.74 22.68 -25.07
CA ARG A 451 26.63 23.61 -24.83
C ARG A 451 25.32 23.01 -25.33
N THR A 452 24.24 23.25 -24.62
CA THR A 452 22.89 22.85 -24.99
C THR A 452 22.34 23.72 -26.13
N VAL A 453 21.34 23.20 -26.84
CA VAL A 453 20.64 23.83 -27.96
C VAL A 453 19.14 23.69 -27.72
N GLY A 454 18.38 24.79 -27.77
CA GLY A 454 16.92 24.78 -27.61
C GLY A 454 16.41 24.63 -26.17
N PHE A 455 17.29 24.54 -25.17
CA PHE A 455 16.90 24.49 -23.75
C PHE A 455 16.43 25.87 -23.29
N GLU A 456 15.30 25.92 -22.60
CA GLU A 456 14.63 27.09 -22.08
C GLU A 456 14.70 27.14 -20.55
N SER A 457 14.30 28.26 -19.94
CA SER A 457 14.28 28.37 -18.47
C SER A 457 13.30 27.42 -17.80
N SER A 458 12.22 27.04 -18.49
CA SER A 458 11.26 26.01 -18.05
C SER A 458 11.84 24.60 -18.07
N ASP A 459 12.93 24.35 -18.81
CA ASP A 459 13.60 23.05 -18.80
C ASP A 459 14.50 22.85 -17.57
N GLY A 460 14.53 23.83 -16.66
CA GLY A 460 15.39 23.85 -15.49
C GLY A 460 14.72 23.38 -14.21
N ALA A 461 15.49 23.48 -13.12
CA ALA A 461 15.00 23.38 -11.75
C ALA A 461 13.81 24.31 -11.51
N LEU A 462 12.85 23.88 -10.69
CA LEU A 462 11.70 24.68 -10.27
C LEU A 462 11.95 25.24 -8.87
N THR A 463 11.41 26.41 -8.57
CA THR A 463 11.40 26.91 -7.18
C THR A 463 10.30 26.18 -6.40
N ASP A 464 10.70 25.61 -5.27
CA ASP A 464 9.81 25.05 -4.24
C ASP A 464 8.93 26.14 -3.63
N ARG A 465 7.97 25.78 -2.77
CA ARG A 465 7.03 26.75 -2.19
C ARG A 465 6.89 26.54 -0.69
N LEU A 466 7.12 27.59 0.09
CA LEU A 466 6.72 27.66 1.49
C LEU A 466 5.48 28.55 1.62
N LEU A 467 4.45 28.02 2.26
CA LEU A 467 3.22 28.72 2.61
C LEU A 467 3.04 28.71 4.12
N LEU A 468 2.91 29.89 4.72
CA LEU A 468 2.65 30.02 6.15
C LEU A 468 1.15 30.08 6.42
N GLN A 469 0.71 29.39 7.47
CA GLN A 469 -0.67 29.46 7.92
C GLN A 469 -0.92 30.75 8.71
N THR A 470 -1.87 31.56 8.25
CA THR A 470 -2.30 32.80 8.93
C THR A 470 -3.77 32.74 9.30
N ASP A 471 -4.24 33.72 10.08
CA ASP A 471 -5.67 33.85 10.40
C ASP A 471 -6.54 34.12 9.14
N GLU A 472 -5.93 34.60 8.05
CA GLU A 472 -6.59 34.87 6.76
C GLU A 472 -6.44 33.71 5.75
N GLY A 473 -5.81 32.59 6.15
CA GLY A 473 -5.48 31.44 5.28
C GLY A 473 -3.98 31.32 5.00
N PHE A 474 -3.61 30.62 3.93
CA PHE A 474 -2.21 30.38 3.58
C PHE A 474 -1.59 31.53 2.78
N THR A 475 -0.41 32.01 3.20
CA THR A 475 0.35 33.07 2.54
C THR A 475 1.71 32.57 2.08
N GLU A 476 2.09 32.86 0.83
CA GLU A 476 3.40 32.52 0.29
C GLU A 476 4.53 33.27 1.02
N ALA A 477 5.53 32.54 1.53
CA ALA A 477 6.68 33.08 2.26
C ALA A 477 8.04 32.63 1.70
N THR A 478 8.07 31.87 0.61
CA THR A 478 9.28 31.27 0.01
C THR A 478 10.50 32.19 -0.04
N THR A 479 10.35 33.42 -0.56
CA THR A 479 11.47 34.36 -0.69
C THR A 479 11.92 34.93 0.65
N ASP A 480 10.97 35.26 1.53
CA ASP A 480 11.28 35.83 2.84
C ASP A 480 11.94 34.78 3.76
N ALA A 481 11.62 33.50 3.56
CA ALA A 481 12.22 32.36 4.23
C ALA A 481 13.60 31.94 3.68
N GLY A 482 14.07 32.53 2.57
CA GLY A 482 15.37 32.20 1.97
C GLY A 482 15.37 30.96 1.06
N LEU A 483 14.19 30.48 0.64
CA LEU A 483 13.98 29.24 -0.13
C LEU A 483 13.67 29.50 -1.62
N ASP A 484 13.99 30.69 -2.16
CA ASP A 484 13.63 31.10 -3.53
C ASP A 484 14.56 30.58 -4.64
N TRP A 485 15.52 29.72 -4.28
CA TRP A 485 16.44 29.11 -5.23
C TRP A 485 15.79 27.93 -5.94
N PRO A 486 15.85 27.85 -7.28
CA PRO A 486 15.32 26.69 -8.00
C PRO A 486 16.07 25.41 -7.64
N THR A 487 15.32 24.37 -7.27
CA THR A 487 15.82 23.03 -6.95
C THR A 487 15.26 21.97 -7.92
N SER A 488 15.77 20.75 -7.85
CA SER A 488 15.30 19.64 -8.69
C SER A 488 15.13 18.42 -7.80
N CYS A 489 14.16 18.49 -6.89
CA CYS A 489 14.00 17.54 -5.79
C CYS A 489 12.61 16.90 -5.81
N ASN A 490 12.51 15.63 -5.45
CA ASN A 490 11.29 14.84 -5.63
C ASN A 490 10.61 14.47 -4.31
N SER A 491 11.34 14.49 -3.20
CA SER A 491 10.83 14.19 -1.86
C SER A 491 11.44 15.14 -0.84
N VAL A 492 10.71 15.36 0.25
CA VAL A 492 11.12 16.19 1.38
C VAL A 492 10.75 15.53 2.71
N ILE A 493 11.61 15.70 3.71
CA ILE A 493 11.38 15.33 5.11
C ILE A 493 11.51 16.59 5.97
N ALA A 494 10.70 16.68 7.03
CA ALA A 494 10.91 17.62 8.11
C ALA A 494 11.20 16.88 9.42
N ALA A 495 12.33 17.21 10.04
CA ALA A 495 12.76 16.68 11.32
C ALA A 495 13.66 17.71 12.01
N ASP A 496 13.80 17.62 13.32
CA ASP A 496 14.72 18.46 14.10
C ASP A 496 16.07 17.72 14.17
N PHE A 497 16.99 18.00 13.23
CA PHE A 497 18.20 17.16 13.07
C PHE A 497 19.31 17.51 14.05
N ASP A 498 19.33 18.71 14.62
CA ASP A 498 20.28 19.10 15.66
C ASP A 498 19.64 19.27 17.04
N ASN A 499 18.39 18.84 17.19
CA ASN A 499 17.63 18.86 18.43
C ASN A 499 17.50 20.28 19.03
N ASP A 500 17.47 21.33 18.21
CA ASP A 500 17.47 22.72 18.65
C ASP A 500 16.07 23.35 18.84
N MET A 501 15.03 22.53 18.68
CA MET A 501 13.60 22.80 18.87
C MET A 501 12.86 23.34 17.64
N ASP A 502 13.49 23.37 16.47
CA ASP A 502 12.83 23.66 15.19
C ASP A 502 13.01 22.57 14.13
N LEU A 503 12.04 22.51 13.20
CA LEU A 503 12.05 21.52 12.14
C LEU A 503 12.84 22.03 10.93
N ASP A 504 13.87 21.28 10.57
CA ASP A 504 14.70 21.43 9.37
C ASP A 504 14.04 20.77 8.15
N LEU A 505 14.61 20.99 6.96
CA LEU A 505 14.12 20.38 5.71
C LEU A 505 15.23 19.61 4.98
N TYR A 506 15.04 18.32 4.75
CA TYR A 506 15.91 17.50 3.91
C TYR A 506 15.24 17.15 2.58
N LEU A 507 15.87 17.50 1.46
CA LEU A 507 15.35 17.33 0.11
C LEU A 507 16.16 16.31 -0.69
N VAL A 508 15.48 15.33 -1.28
CA VAL A 508 16.08 14.33 -2.18
C VAL A 508 16.07 14.85 -3.60
N CYS A 509 17.25 15.05 -4.18
CA CYS A 509 17.41 15.76 -5.44
C CYS A 509 17.96 14.88 -6.56
N LEU A 510 17.40 15.03 -7.76
CA LEU A 510 17.74 14.20 -8.90
C LEU A 510 17.75 14.99 -10.21
N SER A 511 18.25 14.34 -11.25
CA SER A 511 18.11 14.78 -12.62
C SER A 511 17.72 13.62 -13.53
N PRO A 512 17.29 13.89 -14.76
CA PRO A 512 17.05 12.85 -15.76
C PRO A 512 18.29 12.04 -16.17
N LEU A 513 19.47 12.25 -15.59
CA LEU A 513 20.72 11.57 -15.95
C LEU A 513 21.54 11.06 -14.76
N GLU A 514 21.36 11.61 -13.57
CA GLU A 514 22.13 11.24 -12.36
C GLU A 514 21.48 11.86 -11.13
N ASN A 515 21.84 11.36 -9.95
CA ASN A 515 21.57 12.02 -8.68
C ASN A 515 22.21 13.40 -8.62
N ARG A 516 21.44 14.36 -8.12
CA ARG A 516 21.99 15.64 -7.67
C ARG A 516 22.36 15.49 -6.20
N PRO A 517 23.32 16.28 -5.70
CA PRO A 517 23.51 16.38 -4.26
C PRO A 517 22.18 16.73 -3.59
N ASN A 518 21.79 15.94 -2.60
CA ASN A 518 20.65 16.25 -1.74
C ASN A 518 20.94 17.54 -0.96
N ILE A 519 19.87 18.24 -0.58
CA ILE A 519 19.95 19.55 0.07
C ILE A 519 19.37 19.42 1.47
N LEU A 520 20.04 20.01 2.46
CA LEU A 520 19.52 20.16 3.82
C LEU A 520 19.46 21.65 4.14
N TYR A 521 18.31 22.10 4.62
CA TYR A 521 18.10 23.44 5.14
C TYR A 521 17.94 23.37 6.66
N GLU A 522 18.81 24.07 7.37
CA GLU A 522 18.68 24.35 8.81
C GLU A 522 17.65 25.46 8.99
N ASN A 523 16.64 25.22 9.81
CA ASN A 523 15.74 26.27 10.27
C ASN A 523 16.45 27.11 11.33
N LEU A 524 16.14 28.40 11.40
CA LEU A 524 16.79 29.34 12.33
C LEU A 524 15.88 29.75 13.49
N GLY A 525 14.78 29.02 13.67
CA GLY A 525 13.74 29.26 14.69
C GLY A 525 12.89 30.51 14.46
N ASP A 526 13.05 31.22 13.35
CA ASP A 526 12.30 32.44 13.01
C ASP A 526 11.53 32.34 11.69
N GLY A 527 11.37 31.12 11.17
CA GLY A 527 10.73 30.83 9.88
C GLY A 527 11.63 31.11 8.66
N THR A 528 12.92 31.35 8.88
CA THR A 528 13.93 31.47 7.82
C THR A 528 14.89 30.28 7.84
N PHE A 529 15.41 29.95 6.66
CA PHE A 529 16.20 28.74 6.44
C PHE A 529 17.56 29.06 5.82
N VAL A 530 18.56 28.25 6.15
CA VAL A 530 19.91 28.33 5.56
C VAL A 530 20.37 26.96 5.06
N GLU A 531 20.95 26.91 3.87
CA GLU A 531 21.51 25.65 3.34
C GLU A 531 22.71 25.20 4.17
N VAL A 532 22.66 23.96 4.67
CA VAL A 532 23.77 23.28 5.32
C VAL A 532 24.75 22.77 4.24
N PRO A 533 26.02 23.21 4.23
CA PRO A 533 26.96 22.84 3.18
C PRO A 533 27.15 21.33 3.06
N GLY A 534 26.91 20.78 1.86
CA GLY A 534 27.04 19.34 1.61
C GLY A 534 26.03 18.49 2.38
N ALA A 535 24.91 19.09 2.79
CA ALA A 535 23.87 18.50 3.61
C ALA A 535 24.42 17.81 4.88
N GLY A 536 25.43 18.43 5.51
CA GLY A 536 26.08 17.87 6.69
C GLY A 536 26.83 16.56 6.44
N GLY A 537 26.96 16.08 5.20
CA GLY A 537 27.46 14.72 4.88
C GLY A 537 26.42 13.84 4.20
N ALA A 538 25.13 14.21 4.26
CA ALA A 538 24.02 13.50 3.65
C ALA A 538 23.71 13.94 2.21
N ALA A 539 24.67 14.53 1.48
CA ALA A 539 24.49 14.92 0.07
C ALA A 539 24.27 13.71 -0.87
N GLY A 540 24.63 12.51 -0.41
CA GLY A 540 24.46 11.26 -1.13
C GLY A 540 25.39 11.04 -2.32
N SER A 541 25.13 9.93 -3.01
CA SER A 541 25.88 9.43 -4.15
C SER A 541 25.38 10.05 -5.45
N SER A 542 26.29 10.31 -6.39
CA SER A 542 25.93 10.69 -7.76
C SER A 542 25.47 9.49 -8.62
N VAL A 543 25.50 8.27 -8.07
CA VAL A 543 25.06 7.04 -8.75
C VAL A 543 23.58 6.83 -8.50
N GLY A 544 22.82 6.49 -9.55
CA GLY A 544 21.39 6.25 -9.48
C GLY A 544 20.53 7.51 -9.56
N ARG A 545 19.28 7.38 -9.11
CA ARG A 545 18.24 8.40 -8.94
C ARG A 545 17.48 8.16 -7.64
N GLY A 546 17.80 8.91 -6.59
CA GLY A 546 17.04 8.97 -5.36
C GLY A 546 15.58 9.24 -5.69
N ASP A 547 14.68 8.44 -5.13
CA ASP A 547 13.23 8.61 -5.36
C ASP A 547 12.61 9.29 -4.13
N GLY A 548 12.74 8.66 -2.97
CA GLY A 548 12.22 9.15 -1.70
C GLY A 548 13.22 9.01 -0.55
N ALA A 549 12.86 9.58 0.59
CA ALA A 549 13.56 9.37 1.85
C ALA A 549 12.55 9.01 2.94
N ALA A 550 13.01 8.28 3.97
CA ALA A 550 12.27 8.04 5.20
C ALA A 550 13.19 8.28 6.41
N ALA A 551 12.65 8.86 7.48
CA ALA A 551 13.36 9.23 8.70
C ALA A 551 13.01 8.35 9.90
N ALA A 552 14.02 8.06 10.72
CA ALA A 552 13.91 7.37 12.01
C ALA A 552 15.17 7.59 12.84
N ASP A 553 15.10 7.55 14.16
CA ASP A 553 16.26 7.34 15.03
C ASP A 553 16.55 5.82 15.11
N TYR A 554 17.26 5.27 14.12
CA TYR A 554 17.37 3.81 13.98
C TYR A 554 18.34 3.21 14.99
N ASP A 555 19.27 4.00 15.55
CA ASP A 555 20.23 3.55 16.56
C ASP A 555 19.94 4.08 17.98
N ARG A 556 18.78 4.73 18.15
CA ARG A 556 18.21 5.20 19.42
C ARG A 556 19.14 6.13 20.19
N ASP A 557 19.90 6.96 19.48
CA ASP A 557 20.80 7.94 20.08
C ASP A 557 20.15 9.33 20.25
N GLY A 558 18.93 9.50 19.75
CA GLY A 558 18.09 10.69 19.86
C GLY A 558 18.18 11.65 18.70
N PHE A 559 18.97 11.33 17.68
CA PHE A 559 19.15 12.17 16.51
C PHE A 559 18.57 11.48 15.30
N ILE A 560 17.66 12.16 14.61
CA ILE A 560 16.95 11.58 13.47
C ILE A 560 17.92 11.28 12.32
N ASP A 561 17.88 10.03 11.85
CA ASP A 561 18.65 9.51 10.73
C ASP A 561 17.83 9.48 9.44
N LEU A 562 18.50 9.19 8.32
CA LEU A 562 17.88 9.20 7.00
C LEU A 562 18.17 7.94 6.21
N PHE A 563 17.12 7.36 5.63
CA PHE A 563 17.23 6.34 4.60
C PHE A 563 16.72 6.88 3.26
N VAL A 564 17.56 6.87 2.23
CA VAL A 564 17.21 7.33 0.88
C VAL A 564 17.13 6.14 -0.06
N THR A 565 15.93 5.94 -0.64
CA THR A 565 15.67 4.94 -1.68
C THR A 565 16.22 5.41 -3.02
N ASN A 566 16.25 4.53 -4.01
CA ASN A 566 16.81 4.84 -5.31
C ASN A 566 15.98 4.22 -6.41
N GLY A 567 15.26 4.99 -7.23
CA GLY A 567 14.46 4.36 -8.27
C GLY A 567 13.46 5.11 -9.14
N TRP A 568 13.75 6.28 -9.72
CA TRP A 568 12.85 6.83 -10.77
C TRP A 568 13.12 6.25 -12.19
N HIS A 569 12.07 6.10 -13.02
CA HIS A 569 12.05 5.68 -14.45
C HIS A 569 12.97 6.51 -15.37
N GLY A 570 14.28 6.34 -15.21
CA GLY A 570 15.28 6.95 -16.05
C GLY A 570 15.62 6.10 -17.26
N PRO A 571 16.16 6.68 -18.35
CA PRO A 571 16.92 5.90 -19.30
C PRO A 571 18.05 5.13 -18.59
N ALA A 572 18.13 3.83 -18.87
CA ALA A 572 19.32 3.05 -18.57
C ALA A 572 20.55 3.75 -19.17
N PRO A 573 21.71 3.74 -18.48
CA PRO A 573 22.03 2.96 -17.28
C PRO A 573 21.87 3.73 -15.95
N TYR A 574 21.07 4.80 -15.90
CA TYR A 574 21.00 5.71 -14.73
C TYR A 574 19.79 5.49 -13.84
N ASN A 575 19.15 4.34 -13.94
CA ASN A 575 17.97 3.96 -13.17
C ASN A 575 18.29 2.99 -12.02
N GLU A 576 19.56 2.59 -11.87
CA GLU A 576 20.02 1.69 -10.81
C GLU A 576 21.10 2.37 -9.96
N GLY A 577 21.11 2.04 -8.68
CA GLY A 577 21.97 2.65 -7.67
C GLY A 577 21.73 2.00 -6.30
N PRO A 578 22.61 2.27 -5.34
CA PRO A 578 22.47 1.73 -3.99
C PRO A 578 21.44 2.52 -3.18
N HIS A 579 20.81 1.86 -2.21
CA HIS A 579 20.20 2.57 -1.09
C HIS A 579 21.24 3.34 -0.27
N GLN A 580 20.82 4.35 0.46
CA GLN A 580 21.73 5.17 1.25
C GLN A 580 21.19 5.35 2.66
N LEU A 581 21.93 4.87 3.66
CA LEU A 581 21.65 5.10 5.07
C LEU A 581 22.64 6.13 5.60
N PHE A 582 22.12 7.21 6.16
CA PHE A 582 22.90 8.28 6.78
C PHE A 582 22.61 8.31 8.26
N ARG A 583 23.66 8.14 9.06
CA ARG A 583 23.58 8.29 10.50
C ARG A 583 23.85 9.74 10.89
N ASN A 584 22.98 10.34 11.68
CA ASN A 584 23.21 11.62 12.32
C ASN A 584 24.21 11.45 13.47
N LEU A 585 25.24 12.29 13.49
CA LEU A 585 26.31 12.23 14.49
C LEU A 585 25.98 13.03 15.75
N GLY A 586 24.87 13.76 15.71
CA GLY A 586 24.31 14.50 16.81
C GLY A 586 25.21 15.60 17.37
N ASN A 587 24.78 16.12 18.51
CA ASN A 587 25.47 17.18 19.24
C ASN A 587 25.19 17.08 20.76
N ALA A 588 25.17 18.20 21.48
CA ALA A 588 25.00 18.24 22.93
C ALA A 588 23.57 18.61 23.39
N ASN A 589 22.64 18.83 22.45
CA ASN A 589 21.25 19.09 22.73
C ASN A 589 20.54 17.81 23.19
N HIS A 590 19.41 18.02 23.83
CA HIS A 590 18.58 17.00 24.45
C HIS A 590 17.35 16.70 23.60
N TRP A 591 16.71 15.56 23.84
CA TRP A 591 15.57 15.11 23.04
C TRP A 591 14.53 14.37 23.89
N LEU A 592 13.33 14.16 23.35
CA LEU A 592 12.33 13.25 23.87
C LEU A 592 11.62 12.59 22.70
N GLU A 593 11.50 11.27 22.75
CA GLU A 593 10.67 10.52 21.81
C GLU A 593 9.47 9.86 22.50
N ILE A 594 8.36 9.77 21.79
CA ILE A 594 7.06 9.36 22.34
C ILE A 594 6.38 8.34 21.44
N ASP A 595 6.13 7.15 21.98
CA ASP A 595 5.23 6.14 21.42
C ASP A 595 3.84 6.33 22.05
N LEU A 596 2.81 6.56 21.22
CA LEU A 596 1.43 6.67 21.68
C LEU A 596 0.75 5.29 21.66
N GLU A 597 -0.14 5.06 22.62
CA GLU A 597 -0.98 3.86 22.66
C GLU A 597 -2.44 4.27 22.94
N GLY A 598 -3.25 4.34 21.89
CA GLY A 598 -4.68 4.55 22.00
C GLY A 598 -5.37 3.40 22.73
N THR A 599 -6.40 3.72 23.52
CA THR A 599 -7.26 2.72 24.18
C THR A 599 -8.73 2.91 23.84
N ARG A 600 -9.12 4.15 23.55
CA ARG A 600 -10.43 4.53 23.02
C ARG A 600 -10.35 4.98 21.58
N SER A 601 -9.24 5.61 21.20
CA SER A 601 -8.84 5.82 19.82
C SER A 601 -8.16 4.57 19.24
N ASN A 602 -7.94 4.56 17.92
CA ASN A 602 -7.06 3.57 17.29
C ASN A 602 -5.73 3.47 18.04
N ARG A 603 -5.17 2.27 18.11
CA ARG A 603 -4.04 1.98 18.99
C ARG A 603 -2.77 2.75 18.64
N ASP A 604 -2.54 3.00 17.36
CA ASP A 604 -1.40 3.80 16.88
C ASP A 604 -1.51 5.29 17.28
N GLY A 605 -2.67 5.73 17.79
CA GLY A 605 -2.92 7.12 18.17
C GLY A 605 -2.99 8.06 16.97
N ILE A 606 -3.21 7.53 15.76
CA ILE A 606 -3.33 8.29 14.51
C ILE A 606 -4.43 9.33 14.63
N GLY A 607 -4.06 10.60 14.41
CA GLY A 607 -4.89 11.78 14.56
C GLY A 607 -4.66 12.59 15.86
N ALA A 608 -3.87 12.07 16.80
CA ALA A 608 -3.51 12.78 18.03
C ALA A 608 -2.64 14.01 17.76
N GLN A 609 -2.77 15.05 18.59
CA GLN A 609 -1.85 16.19 18.62
C GLN A 609 -1.09 16.20 19.94
N VAL A 610 0.23 16.38 19.88
CA VAL A 610 1.10 16.42 21.05
C VAL A 610 1.81 17.77 21.11
N LEU A 611 1.68 18.46 22.24
CA LEU A 611 2.37 19.70 22.54
C LEU A 611 3.39 19.47 23.66
N ALA A 612 4.65 19.78 23.40
CA ALA A 612 5.73 19.68 24.39
C ALA A 612 6.28 21.07 24.71
N THR A 613 6.28 21.45 25.99
CA THR A 613 6.83 22.72 26.46
C THR A 613 8.10 22.49 27.26
N ALA A 614 9.22 23.05 26.81
CA ALA A 614 10.51 22.98 27.49
C ALA A 614 11.19 24.35 27.46
N GLY A 615 11.67 24.84 28.61
CA GLY A 615 12.42 26.10 28.66
C GLY A 615 11.61 27.34 28.26
N GLY A 616 10.27 27.24 28.27
CA GLY A 616 9.36 28.32 27.85
C GLY A 616 9.04 28.36 26.35
N VAL A 617 9.53 27.40 25.57
CA VAL A 617 9.16 27.19 24.16
C VAL A 617 8.24 25.98 24.09
N THR A 618 7.15 26.10 23.32
CA THR A 618 6.22 25.00 23.05
C THR A 618 6.39 24.57 21.61
N GLN A 619 6.48 23.27 21.37
CA GLN A 619 6.47 22.64 20.05
C GLN A 619 5.20 21.82 19.88
N VAL A 620 4.79 21.60 18.63
CA VAL A 620 3.68 20.74 18.27
C VAL A 620 4.12 19.63 17.30
N ARG A 621 3.61 18.42 17.50
CA ARG A 621 3.70 17.30 16.56
C ARG A 621 2.33 16.64 16.44
N ASP A 622 1.94 16.29 15.22
CA ASP A 622 0.73 15.50 14.96
C ASP A 622 1.13 14.05 14.67
N GLN A 623 0.41 13.09 15.24
CA GLN A 623 0.52 11.69 14.82
C GLN A 623 -0.26 11.51 13.52
N ASN A 624 0.43 11.63 12.39
CA ASN A 624 -0.14 11.62 11.04
C ASN A 624 0.14 10.30 10.28
N ALA A 625 0.57 9.25 11.00
CA ALA A 625 1.02 7.96 10.48
C ALA A 625 2.36 7.98 9.72
N GLY A 626 3.02 9.14 9.58
CA GLY A 626 4.36 9.28 8.96
C GLY A 626 4.38 9.23 7.42
N ILE A 627 3.22 9.33 6.76
CA ILE A 627 3.09 8.99 5.34
C ILE A 627 3.35 10.18 4.41
N HIS A 628 4.19 9.97 3.39
CA HIS A 628 4.46 10.95 2.33
C HIS A 628 4.86 10.23 1.02
N GLN A 629 5.67 10.84 0.13
CA GLN A 629 5.97 10.35 -1.24
C GLN A 629 6.50 8.91 -1.32
N PHE A 630 5.59 7.94 -1.32
CA PHE A 630 5.83 6.49 -1.26
C PHE A 630 6.56 5.99 -0.01
N ASN A 631 6.83 6.86 0.97
CA ASN A 631 7.57 6.51 2.18
C ASN A 631 6.72 6.70 3.43
N GLN A 632 7.13 6.02 4.49
CA GLN A 632 6.63 6.20 5.83
C GLN A 632 7.80 6.44 6.79
N ASP A 633 7.84 7.62 7.38
CA ASP A 633 8.71 7.94 8.52
C ASP A 633 8.28 7.12 9.74
N HIS A 634 9.20 6.86 10.66
CA HIS A 634 8.87 6.13 11.88
C HIS A 634 7.79 6.87 12.68
N GLN A 635 6.72 6.17 13.08
CA GLN A 635 5.57 6.79 13.73
C GLN A 635 5.87 7.40 15.11
N ARG A 636 7.00 7.04 15.74
CA ARG A 636 7.40 7.62 17.03
C ARG A 636 7.62 9.12 16.90
N LEU A 637 6.95 9.89 17.75
CA LEU A 637 7.04 11.34 17.72
C LEU A 637 8.33 11.81 18.36
N HIS A 638 9.08 12.66 17.67
CA HIS A 638 10.34 13.22 18.14
C HIS A 638 10.24 14.73 18.44
N PHE A 639 10.86 15.12 19.55
CA PHE A 639 11.04 16.51 19.97
C PHE A 639 12.50 16.74 20.36
N GLY A 640 13.21 17.60 19.63
CA GLY A 640 14.43 18.22 20.14
C GLY A 640 14.09 19.19 21.25
N LEU A 641 14.96 19.31 22.25
CA LEU A 641 14.72 20.09 23.48
C LEU A 641 15.79 21.16 23.69
N GLY A 642 16.71 21.34 22.74
CA GLY A 642 17.86 22.22 22.85
C GLY A 642 18.65 21.90 24.12
N PRO A 643 19.02 22.90 24.93
CA PRO A 643 19.76 22.68 26.19
C PRO A 643 18.87 22.22 27.36
N ASN A 644 17.57 21.98 27.16
CA ASN A 644 16.64 21.67 28.25
C ASN A 644 16.67 20.17 28.61
N VAL A 645 16.99 19.87 29.86
CA VAL A 645 17.11 18.48 30.37
C VAL A 645 15.77 17.81 30.71
N ARG A 646 14.65 18.44 30.39
CA ARG A 646 13.29 17.96 30.68
C ARG A 646 12.24 18.74 29.88
N VAL A 647 11.10 18.10 29.65
CA VAL A 647 9.84 18.73 29.23
C VAL A 647 9.07 19.14 30.48
N ASP A 648 8.78 20.43 30.61
CA ASP A 648 8.06 20.99 31.76
C ASP A 648 6.57 20.61 31.73
N GLU A 649 5.94 20.65 30.55
CA GLU A 649 4.55 20.21 30.33
C GLU A 649 4.42 19.49 28.97
N LEU A 650 3.74 18.35 28.96
CA LEU A 650 3.33 17.63 27.77
C LEU A 650 1.80 17.55 27.76
N VAL A 651 1.18 17.98 26.66
CA VAL A 651 -0.28 17.93 26.45
C VAL A 651 -0.57 17.08 25.23
N ILE A 652 -1.40 16.05 25.40
CA ILE A 652 -1.83 15.16 24.31
C ILE A 652 -3.33 15.34 24.12
N HIS A 653 -3.74 15.70 22.91
CA HIS A 653 -5.12 15.71 22.47
C HIS A 653 -5.39 14.44 21.65
N TRP A 654 -6.03 13.46 22.26
CA TRP A 654 -6.38 12.19 21.63
C TRP A 654 -7.56 12.34 20.66
N PRO A 655 -7.65 11.52 19.59
CA PRO A 655 -8.78 11.53 18.66
C PRO A 655 -10.15 11.35 19.36
N SER A 656 -10.17 10.60 20.47
CA SER A 656 -11.35 10.39 21.34
C SER A 656 -11.89 11.67 21.99
N GLY A 657 -11.15 12.78 21.91
CA GLY A 657 -11.43 14.04 22.58
C GLY A 657 -10.87 14.13 23.99
N ILE A 658 -10.16 13.11 24.48
CA ILE A 658 -9.45 13.17 25.76
C ILE A 658 -8.24 14.10 25.62
N GLU A 659 -8.11 15.00 26.60
CA GLU A 659 -6.88 15.76 26.83
C GLU A 659 -6.12 15.13 28.01
N GLN A 660 -4.89 14.70 27.77
CA GLN A 660 -3.99 14.15 28.78
C GLN A 660 -2.83 15.11 29.00
N ARG A 661 -2.55 15.44 30.27
CA ARG A 661 -1.44 16.31 30.66
C ARG A 661 -0.46 15.56 31.54
N LEU A 662 0.81 15.65 31.19
CA LEU A 662 1.95 15.15 31.96
C LEU A 662 2.92 16.31 32.20
N ALA A 663 3.75 16.20 33.23
CA ALA A 663 4.69 17.27 33.59
C ALA A 663 6.00 16.68 34.11
N GLU A 664 7.05 17.48 34.03
CA GLU A 664 8.36 17.15 34.61
C GLU A 664 8.95 15.84 34.04
N ILE A 665 8.83 15.65 32.72
CA ILE A 665 9.32 14.47 32.00
C ILE A 665 10.82 14.68 31.72
N PRO A 666 11.72 13.80 32.20
CA PRO A 666 13.15 13.90 31.87
C PRO A 666 13.40 13.83 30.36
N ALA A 667 14.46 14.49 29.89
CA ALA A 667 14.94 14.33 28.52
C ALA A 667 15.74 13.03 28.33
N ASP A 668 16.20 12.80 27.09
CA ASP A 668 17.10 11.75 26.63
C ASP A 668 16.53 10.34 26.83
N GLN A 669 15.26 10.17 26.47
CA GLN A 669 14.55 8.90 26.60
C GLN A 669 13.42 8.77 25.59
N ILE A 670 13.06 7.51 25.35
CA ILE A 670 11.82 7.10 24.69
C ILE A 670 10.80 6.77 25.77
N ILE A 671 9.59 7.33 25.66
CA ILE A 671 8.48 7.03 26.57
C ILE A 671 7.28 6.49 25.80
N ARG A 672 6.60 5.50 26.38
CA ARG A 672 5.30 5.02 25.90
C ARG A 672 4.18 5.65 26.73
N ILE A 673 3.19 6.25 26.09
CA ILE A 673 2.07 6.91 26.75
C ILE A 673 0.76 6.29 26.29
N ALA A 674 0.10 5.59 27.21
CA ALA A 674 -1.23 5.06 26.99
C ALA A 674 -2.32 6.12 27.25
N GLU A 675 -3.30 6.16 26.36
CA GLU A 675 -4.50 6.97 26.48
C GLU A 675 -5.27 6.59 27.76
N PRO A 676 -5.69 7.56 28.60
CA PRO A 676 -6.32 7.25 29.87
C PRO A 676 -7.80 6.90 29.69
N GLY A 677 -8.21 5.74 30.19
CA GLY A 677 -9.61 5.31 30.21
C GLY A 677 -9.72 3.80 30.12
N PRO A 678 -10.91 3.21 30.38
CA PRO A 678 -11.14 1.85 29.94
C PRO A 678 -11.05 1.81 28.41
N PRO A 679 -10.51 0.73 27.82
CA PRO A 679 -10.57 0.55 26.39
C PRO A 679 -12.01 0.68 25.91
N PHE A 680 -12.25 1.16 24.70
CA PHE A 680 -13.54 0.92 24.08
C PHE A 680 -13.69 -0.60 24.03
N ALA A 681 -14.62 -1.18 24.78
CA ALA A 681 -14.90 -2.60 24.63
C ALA A 681 -15.39 -2.75 23.17
N PRO A 682 -14.67 -3.47 22.30
CA PRO A 682 -15.19 -3.73 20.98
C PRO A 682 -16.42 -4.60 21.20
N GLY A 683 -17.61 -4.01 21.07
CA GLY A 683 -18.79 -4.78 20.76
C GLY A 683 -19.98 -4.83 21.73
N ALA A 684 -20.28 -3.78 22.51
CA ALA A 684 -21.66 -3.65 22.98
C ALA A 684 -22.52 -2.98 21.89
N PRO A 685 -23.65 -3.57 21.45
CA PRO A 685 -24.55 -2.90 20.52
C PRO A 685 -25.03 -1.58 21.12
N VAL A 686 -24.82 -0.48 20.39
CA VAL A 686 -25.36 0.83 20.76
C VAL A 686 -26.87 0.79 20.50
N TYR A 687 -27.66 0.49 21.52
CA TYR A 687 -29.11 0.65 21.51
C TYR A 687 -29.55 1.54 22.68
N VAL A 688 -30.70 2.20 22.55
CA VAL A 688 -31.29 3.04 23.60
C VAL A 688 -32.38 2.25 24.33
N PRO A 689 -32.19 1.88 25.62
CA PRO A 689 -33.20 1.20 26.41
C PRO A 689 -34.55 1.94 26.40
N GLY A 690 -35.62 1.25 26.00
CA GLY A 690 -36.98 1.82 25.93
C GLY A 690 -37.34 2.55 24.63
N GLN A 691 -36.40 2.72 23.69
CA GLN A 691 -36.67 3.25 22.33
C GLN A 691 -36.48 2.18 21.26
N ASP A 692 -35.49 1.31 21.42
CA ASP A 692 -35.21 0.22 20.48
C ASP A 692 -35.76 -1.11 21.01
N ALA A 693 -36.78 -1.66 20.35
CA ALA A 693 -37.36 -2.95 20.71
C ALA A 693 -36.76 -4.08 19.89
N GLY A 694 -36.18 -5.06 20.57
CA GLY A 694 -35.51 -6.18 19.92
C GLY A 694 -34.89 -7.16 20.90
N VAL A 695 -34.33 -8.22 20.33
CA VAL A 695 -33.47 -9.19 21.02
C VAL A 695 -32.04 -8.96 20.53
N TYR A 696 -31.12 -8.74 21.46
CA TYR A 696 -29.72 -8.40 21.20
C TYR A 696 -28.80 -9.50 21.74
N LEU A 697 -27.88 -9.98 20.91
CA LEU A 697 -26.87 -10.98 21.28
C LEU A 697 -25.46 -10.53 20.88
N TRP A 698 -24.52 -10.42 21.83
CA TRP A 698 -23.12 -10.00 21.57
C TRP A 698 -22.09 -10.64 22.53
N LYS A 699 -20.79 -10.35 22.30
CA LYS A 699 -19.65 -10.67 23.19
C LYS A 699 -18.77 -9.42 23.38
N GLU A 700 -18.20 -9.22 24.57
CA GLU A 700 -17.26 -8.12 24.85
C GLU A 700 -15.81 -8.42 24.42
N THR A 701 -15.45 -9.70 24.30
CA THR A 701 -14.13 -10.18 23.86
C THR A 701 -14.29 -11.53 23.16
N PHE A 702 -13.34 -11.91 22.30
CA PHE A 702 -13.36 -13.19 21.55
C PHE A 702 -13.63 -14.41 22.46
N ASP A 703 -12.95 -14.45 23.62
CA ASP A 703 -13.08 -15.51 24.65
C ASP A 703 -14.10 -15.21 25.76
N GLY A 704 -14.83 -14.09 25.67
CA GLY A 704 -15.77 -13.63 26.70
C GLY A 704 -17.13 -14.35 26.72
N PRO A 705 -17.95 -14.15 27.78
CA PRO A 705 -19.32 -14.68 27.82
C PRO A 705 -20.21 -14.01 26.77
N TYR A 706 -21.23 -14.72 26.30
CA TYR A 706 -22.30 -14.15 25.48
C TYR A 706 -23.25 -13.32 26.35
N HIS A 707 -23.73 -12.21 25.81
CA HIS A 707 -24.71 -11.33 26.42
C HIS A 707 -25.99 -11.36 25.60
N LEU A 708 -27.10 -11.78 26.21
CA LEU A 708 -28.45 -11.70 25.62
C LEU A 708 -29.26 -10.63 26.36
N ARG A 709 -29.84 -9.69 25.62
CA ARG A 709 -30.77 -8.67 26.14
C ARG A 709 -32.06 -8.64 25.34
N VAL A 710 -33.14 -8.29 26.02
CA VAL A 710 -34.45 -8.06 25.42
C VAL A 710 -34.94 -6.68 25.88
N SER A 711 -35.34 -5.84 24.92
CA SER A 711 -35.87 -4.49 25.15
C SER A 711 -37.20 -4.30 24.41
N ALA A 712 -38.07 -3.42 24.92
CA ALA A 712 -39.37 -3.07 24.35
C ALA A 712 -39.51 -1.55 24.14
N ASP A 713 -40.27 -1.16 23.12
CA ASP A 713 -40.44 0.23 22.67
C ASP A 713 -41.67 0.86 23.32
N TRP A 714 -41.45 2.04 23.88
CA TRP A 714 -42.41 2.80 24.66
C TRP A 714 -43.49 3.52 23.83
N ASP A 715 -43.27 3.82 22.55
CA ASP A 715 -44.16 4.71 21.78
C ASP A 715 -45.35 4.00 21.12
N SER A 716 -45.63 2.76 21.51
CA SER A 716 -46.81 2.00 21.08
C SER A 716 -47.87 1.88 22.19
N ASP A 717 -49.16 1.86 21.82
CA ASP A 717 -50.34 1.85 22.71
C ASP A 717 -50.45 0.62 23.67
N SER A 718 -49.38 -0.17 23.86
CA SER A 718 -49.28 -1.24 24.86
C SER A 718 -47.86 -1.30 25.46
N PRO A 719 -47.65 -0.76 26.68
CA PRO A 719 -46.33 -0.63 27.30
C PRO A 719 -45.78 -1.93 27.92
N TYR A 720 -46.27 -3.10 27.47
CA TYR A 720 -45.83 -4.41 27.94
C TYR A 720 -45.85 -5.40 26.78
N ALA A 721 -44.69 -5.97 26.46
CA ALA A 721 -44.56 -7.05 25.49
C ALA A 721 -44.08 -8.32 26.18
N LEU A 722 -44.78 -9.44 25.95
CA LEU A 722 -44.26 -10.76 26.28
C LEU A 722 -43.26 -11.14 25.20
N VAL A 723 -42.00 -11.32 25.57
CA VAL A 723 -40.98 -11.80 24.65
C VAL A 723 -40.54 -13.19 25.08
N GLU A 724 -40.80 -14.16 24.21
CA GLU A 724 -40.26 -15.51 24.33
C GLU A 724 -39.07 -15.66 23.38
N THR A 725 -37.89 -15.85 23.96
CA THR A 725 -36.65 -16.05 23.23
C THR A 725 -36.08 -17.40 23.59
N THR A 726 -35.92 -18.28 22.61
CA THR A 726 -35.19 -19.53 22.77
C THR A 726 -33.88 -19.48 22.00
N LEU A 727 -32.80 -19.81 22.70
CA LEU A 727 -31.45 -19.95 22.19
C LEU A 727 -31.09 -21.44 22.16
N LEU A 728 -30.69 -21.93 20.99
CA LEU A 728 -30.16 -23.27 20.81
C LEU A 728 -28.66 -23.15 20.54
N ALA A 729 -27.83 -23.81 21.33
CA ALA A 729 -26.38 -23.89 21.15
C ALA A 729 -26.01 -25.32 20.78
N GLU A 730 -25.02 -25.51 19.90
CA GLU A 730 -24.56 -26.85 19.52
C GLU A 730 -23.87 -27.62 20.66
N ARG A 731 -23.44 -26.89 21.69
CA ARG A 731 -22.79 -27.42 22.90
C ARG A 731 -23.56 -27.00 24.17
N PRO A 732 -23.33 -27.67 25.31
CA PRO A 732 -23.96 -27.28 26.56
C PRO A 732 -23.61 -25.84 26.95
N VAL A 733 -24.63 -25.07 27.34
CA VAL A 733 -24.46 -23.73 27.89
C VAL A 733 -24.01 -23.88 29.34
N ASP A 734 -22.83 -23.35 29.67
CA ASP A 734 -22.29 -23.32 31.02
C ASP A 734 -22.50 -21.92 31.64
N ALA A 735 -22.62 -21.85 32.96
CA ALA A 735 -22.69 -20.62 33.75
C ALA A 735 -23.66 -19.54 33.22
N VAL A 736 -24.96 -19.73 33.50
CA VAL A 736 -26.02 -18.78 33.16
C VAL A 736 -26.21 -17.78 34.31
N LEU A 737 -26.02 -16.48 34.05
CA LEU A 737 -26.15 -15.38 35.02
C LEU A 737 -27.31 -14.45 34.60
N PRO A 738 -28.42 -14.41 35.35
CA PRO A 738 -29.53 -13.49 35.09
C PRO A 738 -29.11 -12.02 35.23
N VAL A 739 -29.65 -11.16 34.39
CA VAL A 739 -29.48 -9.70 34.43
C VAL A 739 -30.87 -9.07 34.46
N ALA A 740 -31.14 -8.30 35.52
CA ALA A 740 -32.35 -7.49 35.69
C ALA A 740 -33.73 -8.18 35.65
N LEU A 741 -33.81 -9.51 35.52
CA LEU A 741 -35.07 -10.27 35.49
C LEU A 741 -36.05 -9.92 36.62
N GLU A 742 -37.30 -9.67 36.26
CA GLU A 742 -38.41 -9.40 37.15
C GLU A 742 -39.07 -10.69 37.70
N ALA A 743 -39.92 -10.54 38.72
CA ALA A 743 -40.54 -11.68 39.42
C ALA A 743 -41.47 -12.56 38.56
N ASN A 744 -41.88 -12.05 37.38
CA ASN A 744 -42.74 -12.76 36.44
C ASN A 744 -41.98 -13.39 35.26
N ASP A 745 -40.67 -13.21 35.21
CA ASP A 745 -39.85 -13.75 34.13
C ASP A 745 -39.49 -15.21 34.39
N VAL A 746 -39.47 -15.99 33.31
CA VAL A 746 -39.19 -17.42 33.35
C VAL A 746 -37.94 -17.68 32.51
N LEU A 747 -36.81 -17.90 33.19
CA LEU A 747 -35.58 -18.40 32.59
C LEU A 747 -35.51 -19.92 32.77
N THR A 748 -35.40 -20.67 31.67
CA THR A 748 -35.19 -22.11 31.68
C THR A 748 -33.92 -22.48 30.94
N HIS A 749 -33.12 -23.36 31.52
CA HIS A 749 -31.87 -23.82 30.97
C HIS A 749 -31.81 -25.36 30.98
N ARG A 750 -31.57 -25.97 29.82
CA ARG A 750 -31.37 -27.43 29.67
C ARG A 750 -30.30 -27.73 28.62
N GLN A 751 -29.11 -28.14 29.06
CA GLN A 751 -28.00 -28.55 28.20
C GLN A 751 -27.70 -27.50 27.13
N ASN A 752 -28.18 -27.73 25.92
CA ASN A 752 -27.92 -26.96 24.71
C ASN A 752 -29.03 -25.91 24.43
N ARG A 753 -29.99 -25.74 25.34
CA ARG A 753 -31.12 -24.83 25.17
C ARG A 753 -31.27 -23.88 26.36
N LEU A 754 -31.32 -22.59 26.07
CA LEU A 754 -31.62 -21.52 27.02
C LEU A 754 -32.88 -20.80 26.53
N SER A 755 -33.95 -20.77 27.31
CA SER A 755 -35.19 -20.07 26.97
C SER A 755 -35.49 -19.02 28.03
N LEU A 756 -35.66 -17.77 27.60
CA LEU A 756 -36.09 -16.65 28.42
C LEU A 756 -37.48 -16.21 27.96
N THR A 757 -38.43 -16.23 28.89
CA THR A 757 -39.75 -15.63 28.71
C THR A 757 -39.83 -14.44 29.67
N SER A 758 -39.84 -13.22 29.15
CA SER A 758 -39.88 -12.00 29.96
C SER A 758 -41.10 -11.13 29.62
N TRP A 759 -41.63 -10.46 30.64
CA TRP A 759 -42.60 -9.37 30.50
C TRP A 759 -41.85 -8.04 30.58
N VAL A 760 -41.34 -7.57 29.44
CA VAL A 760 -40.41 -6.44 29.41
C VAL A 760 -41.13 -5.14 29.79
N GLY A 761 -40.67 -4.51 30.88
CA GLY A 761 -41.07 -3.19 31.37
C GLY A 761 -40.03 -2.10 31.04
N PRO A 762 -39.98 -0.97 31.80
CA PRO A 762 -39.05 0.14 31.56
C PRO A 762 -37.56 -0.15 31.85
N SER A 763 -37.19 -1.40 32.12
CA SER A 763 -35.80 -1.86 32.31
C SER A 763 -35.52 -3.05 31.40
N ASP A 764 -34.28 -3.14 30.91
CA ASP A 764 -33.84 -4.27 30.08
C ASP A 764 -33.79 -5.55 30.89
N ASP A 765 -34.35 -6.64 30.36
CA ASP A 765 -34.22 -7.98 30.92
C ASP A 765 -33.21 -8.80 30.10
N GLY A 766 -32.41 -9.64 30.75
CA GLY A 766 -31.45 -10.44 30.01
C GLY A 766 -30.69 -11.48 30.81
N VAL A 767 -29.72 -12.07 30.14
CA VAL A 767 -28.89 -13.14 30.69
C VAL A 767 -27.51 -13.12 30.05
N ASN A 768 -26.46 -13.32 30.86
CA ASN A 768 -25.12 -13.59 30.37
C ASN A 768 -24.87 -15.11 30.48
N PHE A 769 -24.26 -15.73 29.48
CA PHE A 769 -24.01 -17.18 29.48
C PHE A 769 -22.72 -17.54 28.74
N ALA A 770 -22.09 -18.66 29.09
CA ALA A 770 -20.89 -19.16 28.43
C ALA A 770 -21.16 -20.46 27.67
N VAL A 771 -20.43 -20.72 26.60
CA VAL A 771 -20.45 -22.00 25.89
C VAL A 771 -19.00 -22.51 25.79
N PRO A 772 -18.64 -23.68 26.37
CA PRO A 772 -17.25 -24.14 26.39
C PRO A 772 -16.68 -24.44 24.99
N GLY A 773 -15.49 -23.88 24.71
CA GLY A 773 -14.68 -24.23 23.54
C GLY A 773 -14.78 -23.28 22.34
N GLY A 774 -15.02 -21.99 22.57
CA GLY A 774 -14.39 -20.88 21.85
C GLY A 774 -14.96 -20.48 20.47
N THR A 775 -15.28 -21.41 19.58
CA THR A 775 -15.59 -21.06 18.18
C THR A 775 -16.84 -21.78 17.68
N ASP A 776 -17.76 -21.01 17.09
CA ASP A 776 -18.92 -21.44 16.29
C ASP A 776 -19.94 -22.37 16.96
N ALA A 777 -20.55 -21.93 18.07
CA ALA A 777 -21.88 -22.43 18.37
C ALA A 777 -22.87 -21.77 17.40
N LEU A 778 -23.49 -22.54 16.51
CA LEU A 778 -24.61 -22.08 15.69
C LEU A 778 -25.76 -21.72 16.64
N ILE A 779 -25.92 -20.43 16.93
CA ILE A 779 -26.92 -19.92 17.85
C ILE A 779 -28.15 -19.51 17.04
N SER A 780 -29.21 -20.32 17.09
CA SER A 780 -30.50 -19.93 16.51
C SER A 780 -31.37 -19.28 17.59
N VAL A 781 -31.87 -18.08 17.31
CA VAL A 781 -32.84 -17.37 18.16
C VAL A 781 -34.23 -17.51 17.55
N GLN A 782 -35.16 -18.12 18.29
CA GLN A 782 -36.56 -18.22 17.89
C GLN A 782 -37.42 -17.28 18.75
N GLN A 783 -38.16 -16.38 18.11
CA GLN A 783 -39.17 -15.53 18.74
C GLN A 783 -40.57 -16.10 18.46
N ASP A 784 -41.24 -16.60 19.50
CA ASP A 784 -42.57 -17.19 19.37
C ASP A 784 -43.66 -16.19 19.87
N GLY A 785 -44.47 -15.66 18.94
CA GLY A 785 -45.79 -15.10 19.25
C GLY A 785 -45.90 -13.61 19.64
N VAL A 786 -45.65 -12.67 18.72
CA VAL A 786 -46.16 -11.27 18.79
C VAL A 786 -46.60 -10.78 17.41
N SER A 787 -47.65 -9.95 17.35
CA SER A 787 -48.33 -9.47 16.14
C SER A 787 -47.61 -8.35 15.34
N ASN A 788 -46.30 -8.19 15.51
CA ASN A 788 -45.43 -7.32 14.71
C ASN A 788 -43.99 -7.86 14.81
N PRO A 789 -43.35 -8.33 13.73
CA PRO A 789 -41.96 -8.77 13.79
C PRO A 789 -41.07 -7.55 14.00
N ARG A 790 -40.43 -7.44 15.18
CA ARG A 790 -39.35 -6.49 15.42
C ARG A 790 -38.01 -7.23 15.39
N GLN A 791 -36.99 -6.53 14.95
CA GLN A 791 -35.72 -7.03 14.42
C GLN A 791 -34.94 -7.92 15.40
N LEU A 792 -34.28 -8.97 14.87
CA LEU A 792 -33.26 -9.75 15.57
C LEU A 792 -31.89 -9.16 15.23
N HIS A 793 -31.18 -8.65 16.23
CA HIS A 793 -29.85 -8.06 16.04
C HIS A 793 -28.80 -9.02 16.61
N VAL A 794 -27.95 -9.55 15.73
CA VAL A 794 -26.81 -10.40 16.09
C VAL A 794 -25.56 -9.70 15.58
N GLY A 795 -24.77 -9.15 16.49
CA GLY A 795 -23.57 -8.38 16.15
C GLY A 795 -23.51 -7.01 16.84
N PRO A 796 -22.31 -6.43 16.94
CA PRO A 796 -22.04 -5.25 17.76
C PRO A 796 -22.59 -3.92 17.22
N SER A 797 -23.21 -3.88 16.03
CA SER A 797 -23.66 -2.63 15.38
C SER A 797 -25.16 -2.51 15.16
N GLY A 798 -26.00 -3.48 15.56
CA GLY A 798 -27.44 -3.36 15.35
C GLY A 798 -27.88 -3.40 13.86
N GLU A 799 -27.01 -3.81 12.94
CA GLU A 799 -27.38 -4.09 11.54
C GLU A 799 -27.95 -5.51 11.40
N PRO A 800 -29.04 -5.74 10.64
CA PRO A 800 -29.48 -7.08 10.30
C PRO A 800 -28.50 -7.73 9.30
N ILE A 801 -27.99 -8.91 9.63
CA ILE A 801 -27.20 -9.75 8.71
C ILE A 801 -28.01 -9.98 7.43
N PRO A 802 -27.51 -9.63 6.22
CA PRO A 802 -28.13 -10.11 4.99
C PRO A 802 -27.99 -11.63 4.97
N ALA A 803 -29.13 -12.33 4.97
CA ALA A 803 -29.19 -13.78 4.96
C ALA A 803 -28.43 -14.35 3.75
N ALA A 804 -27.18 -14.76 3.95
CA ALA A 804 -26.46 -15.58 3.02
C ALA A 804 -27.16 -16.95 2.96
N GLY A 805 -27.81 -17.22 1.82
CA GLY A 805 -28.02 -18.58 1.30
C GLY A 805 -28.85 -19.54 2.15
N PHE A 806 -30.16 -19.32 2.26
CA PHE A 806 -31.07 -20.48 2.39
C PHE A 806 -31.27 -21.12 1.01
N VAL A 807 -30.54 -22.20 0.73
CA VAL A 807 -31.00 -23.21 -0.24
C VAL A 807 -32.01 -24.08 0.49
N LEU A 808 -33.30 -23.81 0.30
CA LEU A 808 -34.35 -24.75 0.71
C LEU A 808 -34.33 -25.94 -0.27
N ASN A 809 -33.69 -27.03 0.11
CA ASN A 809 -33.92 -28.31 -0.53
C ASN A 809 -35.35 -28.75 -0.21
N ALA A 810 -36.17 -28.97 -1.25
CA ALA A 810 -37.59 -29.30 -1.11
C ALA A 810 -37.87 -30.68 -0.49
N ASP A 811 -36.83 -31.49 -0.27
CA ASP A 811 -36.96 -32.90 0.13
C ASP A 811 -36.88 -33.12 1.66
N ASP A 812 -36.50 -32.11 2.46
CA ASP A 812 -36.31 -32.25 3.91
C ASP A 812 -37.39 -31.56 4.78
N LEU A 813 -38.61 -31.38 4.26
CA LEU A 813 -39.72 -30.91 5.09
C LEU A 813 -40.36 -32.06 5.89
N PRO A 814 -40.21 -32.13 7.23
CA PRO A 814 -41.13 -32.91 8.04
C PRO A 814 -42.53 -32.29 7.93
N ALA A 815 -43.54 -33.11 7.68
CA ALA A 815 -44.92 -32.71 7.48
C ALA A 815 -45.42 -31.75 8.58
N MET A 816 -45.55 -30.46 8.24
CA MET A 816 -46.16 -29.42 9.08
C MET A 816 -47.58 -29.09 8.56
N PRO A 817 -48.51 -28.66 9.43
CA PRO A 817 -49.95 -28.75 9.18
C PRO A 817 -50.52 -27.60 8.30
N ASN A 818 -51.29 -27.99 7.29
CA ASN A 818 -52.32 -27.26 6.51
C ASN A 818 -52.50 -25.74 6.76
N PHE A 819 -52.03 -24.90 5.84
CA PHE A 819 -52.52 -23.52 5.65
C PHE A 819 -53.80 -23.49 4.79
N LYS A 820 -54.68 -22.50 4.99
CA LYS A 820 -55.93 -22.32 4.22
C LYS A 820 -55.77 -21.25 3.11
N PRO A 821 -56.52 -21.33 2.00
CA PRO A 821 -56.50 -20.30 0.96
C PRO A 821 -56.88 -18.91 1.51
N GLY A 822 -56.04 -17.90 1.25
CA GLY A 822 -56.28 -16.50 1.60
C GLY A 822 -55.44 -15.92 2.75
N GLN A 823 -54.34 -16.55 3.15
CA GLN A 823 -53.35 -15.91 4.05
C GLN A 823 -52.27 -15.18 3.24
N ASP A 824 -52.03 -13.91 3.58
CA ASP A 824 -50.96 -13.10 3.02
C ASP A 824 -49.63 -13.47 3.71
N LEU A 825 -48.58 -13.69 2.93
CA LEU A 825 -47.22 -13.91 3.43
C LEU A 825 -46.45 -12.58 3.28
N GLY A 826 -46.17 -11.92 4.40
CA GLY A 826 -45.34 -10.71 4.38
C GLY A 826 -43.87 -11.11 4.26
N LEU A 827 -43.24 -10.82 3.11
CA LEU A 827 -41.79 -10.80 2.98
C LEU A 827 -41.37 -9.33 3.13
N PHE A 828 -40.66 -9.00 4.20
CA PHE A 828 -40.07 -7.68 4.39
C PHE A 828 -38.65 -7.69 3.79
N ILE A 829 -38.38 -6.77 2.88
CA ILE A 829 -37.03 -6.38 2.46
C ILE A 829 -36.81 -4.99 3.07
N GLY A 830 -35.71 -4.81 3.79
CA GLY A 830 -35.44 -3.63 4.62
C GLY A 830 -35.49 -2.30 3.88
N GLU A 831 -35.81 -1.24 4.63
CA GLU A 831 -36.06 0.12 4.16
C GLU A 831 -34.76 0.88 3.86
N GLU A 832 -34.58 1.33 2.61
CA GLU A 832 -33.87 2.57 2.28
C GLU A 832 -34.83 3.52 1.58
N ALA A 833 -34.64 4.82 1.81
CA ALA A 833 -35.50 5.88 1.32
C ALA A 833 -35.76 5.79 -0.20
N GLY A 834 -36.97 5.37 -0.59
CA GLY A 834 -37.50 5.60 -1.94
C GLY A 834 -38.05 4.41 -2.73
N ALA A 835 -38.20 3.19 -2.17
CA ALA A 835 -38.72 2.03 -2.91
C ALA A 835 -40.18 1.66 -2.58
N GLN A 836 -40.92 1.16 -3.58
CA GLN A 836 -42.34 0.79 -3.52
C GLN A 836 -42.55 -0.58 -2.85
N VAL A 837 -43.64 -0.71 -2.07
CA VAL A 837 -44.09 -1.98 -1.46
C VAL A 837 -44.61 -2.93 -2.55
N VAL A 838 -44.05 -4.14 -2.64
CA VAL A 838 -44.56 -5.23 -3.47
C VAL A 838 -45.28 -6.25 -2.60
N THR A 839 -46.57 -6.49 -2.85
CA THR A 839 -47.33 -7.55 -2.19
C THR A 839 -47.51 -8.73 -3.15
N ALA A 840 -47.05 -9.92 -2.76
CA ALA A 840 -47.29 -11.16 -3.50
C ALA A 840 -48.51 -11.89 -2.92
N ARG A 841 -49.49 -12.23 -3.76
CA ARG A 841 -50.68 -12.98 -3.34
C ARG A 841 -50.59 -14.42 -3.83
N TRP A 842 -50.70 -15.39 -2.92
CA TRP A 842 -50.77 -16.80 -3.30
C TRP A 842 -52.14 -17.11 -3.91
N SER A 843 -52.17 -17.52 -5.18
CA SER A 843 -53.36 -18.04 -5.84
C SER A 843 -53.07 -19.42 -6.40
N GLY A 844 -53.52 -20.47 -5.73
CA GLY A 844 -53.41 -21.82 -6.29
C GLY A 844 -54.10 -22.89 -5.45
N ASP A 845 -55.36 -23.17 -5.77
CA ASP A 845 -55.96 -24.49 -5.57
C ASP A 845 -55.67 -25.33 -6.83
N ASP A 846 -54.45 -25.86 -6.99
CA ASP A 846 -54.29 -27.17 -7.67
C ASP A 846 -52.89 -27.77 -7.46
N MET A 847 -52.85 -29.04 -7.08
CA MET A 847 -51.63 -29.82 -6.94
C MET A 847 -51.18 -30.32 -8.31
N ARG A 848 -50.34 -29.55 -9.02
CA ARG A 848 -49.30 -30.02 -9.98
C ARG A 848 -48.66 -28.83 -10.72
N HIS A 849 -47.37 -28.62 -10.45
CA HIS A 849 -46.37 -27.85 -11.21
C HIS A 849 -46.66 -26.37 -11.59
N ARG A 850 -45.67 -25.52 -11.24
CA ARG A 850 -45.45 -24.08 -11.54
C ARG A 850 -46.22 -23.09 -10.64
N SER A 851 -45.47 -22.44 -9.74
CA SER A 851 -45.92 -21.25 -9.02
C SER A 851 -45.62 -20.01 -9.88
N ALA A 852 -46.61 -19.16 -10.11
CA ALA A 852 -46.47 -17.86 -10.76
C ALA A 852 -46.77 -16.74 -9.75
N PHE A 853 -46.00 -15.65 -9.78
CA PHE A 853 -46.24 -14.44 -8.98
C PHE A 853 -46.70 -13.31 -9.91
N SER A 854 -47.66 -12.49 -9.47
CA SER A 854 -48.10 -11.30 -10.21
C SER A 854 -47.96 -10.05 -9.32
N LEU A 855 -47.36 -8.99 -9.88
CA LEU A 855 -47.14 -7.69 -9.24
C LEU A 855 -48.34 -6.76 -9.47
N LEU A 856 -48.84 -6.11 -8.41
CA LEU A 856 -49.84 -5.05 -8.49
C LEU A 856 -49.31 -3.80 -7.77
N SER A 857 -49.33 -2.65 -8.44
CA SER A 857 -49.01 -1.32 -7.88
C SER A 857 -50.29 -0.45 -7.85
N SER A 858 -50.46 0.38 -6.81
CA SER A 858 -51.75 0.98 -6.45
C SER A 858 -51.93 2.49 -6.68
N GLU A 859 -51.02 3.24 -7.32
CA GLU A 859 -51.24 4.66 -7.69
C GLU A 859 -50.52 5.07 -9.02
N PRO A 860 -51.01 6.07 -9.78
CA PRO A 860 -50.51 6.39 -11.13
C PRO A 860 -49.28 7.33 -11.15
N LEU A 861 -48.31 6.99 -11.99
CA LEU A 861 -47.07 7.76 -12.27
C LEU A 861 -47.38 9.13 -12.91
N LEU A 862 -46.87 10.22 -12.30
CA LEU A 862 -46.87 11.55 -12.91
C LEU A 862 -45.44 11.99 -13.26
N ALA A 863 -45.18 11.97 -14.58
CA ALA A 863 -44.27 12.79 -15.37
C ALA A 863 -42.74 12.73 -15.11
N VAL A 864 -42.06 11.82 -15.85
CA VAL A 864 -40.77 12.12 -16.49
C VAL A 864 -40.98 12.07 -18.01
N ASN A 865 -40.51 13.11 -18.70
CA ASN A 865 -40.75 13.34 -20.14
C ASN A 865 -40.23 12.18 -21.02
N PRO A 866 -40.95 11.82 -22.11
CA PRO A 866 -40.51 10.79 -23.03
C PRO A 866 -39.39 11.29 -23.93
N VAL A 867 -38.17 10.75 -23.76
CA VAL A 867 -37.16 10.77 -24.83
C VAL A 867 -37.47 9.58 -25.75
N ARG A 868 -37.83 9.88 -27.00
CA ARG A 868 -37.85 8.90 -28.11
C ARG A 868 -36.40 8.51 -28.42
N LEU A 869 -36.08 7.23 -28.31
CA LEU A 869 -34.90 6.63 -28.91
C LEU A 869 -35.35 5.86 -30.17
N GLU A 870 -34.71 6.13 -31.31
CA GLU A 870 -34.89 5.37 -32.56
C GLU A 870 -33.89 4.21 -32.59
N SER A 871 -34.02 3.28 -33.55
CA SER A 871 -33.49 1.91 -33.51
C SER A 871 -31.96 1.71 -33.43
N ASP A 872 -31.16 2.77 -33.29
CA ASP A 872 -29.69 2.68 -33.31
C ASP A 872 -28.99 3.42 -32.12
N ASP A 873 -29.70 3.73 -31.03
CA ASP A 873 -29.07 4.32 -29.83
C ASP A 873 -28.54 3.25 -28.85
N VAL A 874 -27.26 3.36 -28.48
CA VAL A 874 -26.60 2.58 -27.42
C VAL A 874 -26.65 3.37 -26.11
N VAL A 875 -27.31 2.84 -25.08
CA VAL A 875 -27.22 3.34 -23.69
C VAL A 875 -26.15 2.52 -22.97
N THR A 876 -25.06 3.17 -22.56
CA THR A 876 -23.96 2.54 -21.80
C THR A 876 -24.14 2.74 -20.30
N THR A 877 -24.26 1.63 -19.56
CA THR A 877 -24.10 1.54 -18.10
C THR A 877 -23.18 0.36 -17.76
N GLY A 878 -21.92 0.62 -17.39
CA GLY A 878 -21.03 -0.34 -16.69
C GLY A 878 -20.68 -1.67 -17.39
N PRO A 879 -19.77 -2.48 -16.81
CA PRO A 879 -18.89 -3.37 -17.57
C PRO A 879 -19.37 -4.83 -17.73
N TYR A 880 -20.67 -5.07 -17.96
CA TYR A 880 -21.16 -6.40 -18.36
C TYR A 880 -21.94 -6.31 -19.66
N HIS A 881 -21.36 -6.83 -20.74
CA HIS A 881 -22.01 -6.94 -22.04
C HIS A 881 -23.10 -8.02 -22.02
N ALA A 882 -24.37 -7.65 -21.87
CA ALA A 882 -25.50 -8.49 -22.24
C ALA A 882 -26.06 -8.01 -23.60
N GLN A 883 -25.89 -8.82 -24.64
CA GLN A 883 -26.51 -8.57 -25.94
C GLN A 883 -27.99 -8.99 -25.88
N VAL A 884 -28.91 -8.02 -25.73
CA VAL A 884 -30.35 -8.30 -25.76
C VAL A 884 -30.79 -8.54 -27.20
N ARG A 885 -31.19 -9.77 -27.54
CA ARG A 885 -31.98 -10.07 -28.74
C ARG A 885 -33.40 -10.44 -28.32
N GLY A 886 -34.37 -9.59 -28.63
CA GLY A 886 -35.79 -9.88 -28.50
C GLY A 886 -36.63 -9.06 -29.49
N SER A 887 -37.48 -9.73 -30.25
CA SER A 887 -38.43 -9.11 -31.19
C SER A 887 -39.78 -8.87 -30.51
N LEU A 888 -40.34 -7.67 -30.64
CA LEU A 888 -41.70 -7.35 -30.19
C LEU A 888 -42.75 -8.18 -30.93
N VAL A 889 -43.53 -8.99 -30.19
CA VAL A 889 -44.85 -9.45 -30.66
C VAL A 889 -45.88 -8.90 -29.70
N ASN A 890 -46.77 -8.07 -30.25
CA ASN A 890 -47.79 -7.34 -29.53
C ASN A 890 -48.99 -8.25 -29.26
N TRP A 891 -49.27 -8.58 -27.99
CA TRP A 891 -50.57 -9.06 -27.55
C TRP A 891 -51.05 -8.17 -26.42
N GLN A 892 -52.28 -7.68 -26.54
CA GLN A 892 -52.96 -6.92 -25.50
C GLN A 892 -53.20 -7.87 -24.32
N ASP A 893 -52.83 -7.41 -23.12
CA ASP A 893 -52.92 -8.06 -21.80
C ASP A 893 -51.63 -8.76 -21.31
N GLY A 894 -50.79 -8.00 -20.57
CA GLY A 894 -49.68 -8.51 -19.75
C GLY A 894 -48.31 -8.57 -20.43
N VAL A 895 -47.26 -8.06 -19.77
CA VAL A 895 -45.85 -8.23 -20.19
C VAL A 895 -45.20 -9.22 -19.24
N ASP A 896 -44.82 -10.39 -19.75
CA ASP A 896 -43.88 -11.30 -19.09
C ASP A 896 -42.45 -10.97 -19.54
N VAL A 897 -41.52 -10.82 -18.59
CA VAL A 897 -40.09 -10.71 -18.84
C VAL A 897 -39.42 -11.99 -18.35
N GLU A 898 -38.90 -12.80 -19.29
CA GLU A 898 -38.08 -13.97 -18.98
C GLU A 898 -36.60 -13.55 -19.00
N ILE A 899 -35.91 -13.63 -17.85
CA ILE A 899 -34.46 -13.45 -17.76
C ILE A 899 -33.81 -14.84 -17.84
N VAL A 900 -33.11 -15.11 -18.94
CA VAL A 900 -32.27 -16.31 -19.09
C VAL A 900 -30.84 -15.93 -18.70
N LEU A 901 -30.34 -16.47 -17.60
CA LEU A 901 -28.92 -16.36 -17.22
C LEU A 901 -28.11 -17.37 -18.06
N GLY A 902 -27.32 -16.84 -19.02
CA GLY A 902 -26.36 -17.62 -19.80
C GLY A 902 -25.03 -17.78 -19.07
N SER A 903 -24.47 -18.98 -19.09
CA SER A 903 -23.15 -19.33 -18.59
C SER A 903 -22.02 -18.65 -19.39
N ILE A 904 -21.00 -18.15 -18.70
CA ILE A 904 -19.77 -17.61 -19.31
C ILE A 904 -18.77 -18.77 -19.51
N LEU A 905 -18.36 -18.98 -20.77
CA LEU A 905 -17.25 -19.84 -21.17
C LEU A 905 -15.90 -19.17 -20.87
N GLY A 906 -14.97 -19.91 -20.27
CA GLY A 906 -13.55 -19.56 -20.20
C GLY A 906 -12.81 -19.89 -21.52
N ILE A 907 -11.88 -19.02 -21.91
CA ILE A 907 -10.95 -19.23 -23.04
C ILE A 907 -9.55 -19.41 -22.45
N ALA A 908 -8.90 -20.53 -22.78
CA ALA A 908 -7.50 -20.81 -22.46
C ALA A 908 -6.53 -20.19 -23.48
N TYR A 909 -5.35 -19.77 -23.02
CA TYR A 909 -4.17 -19.57 -23.86
C TYR A 909 -3.01 -20.38 -23.29
N GLU A 910 -2.50 -21.31 -24.09
CA GLU A 910 -1.16 -21.89 -23.93
C GLU A 910 -0.11 -20.93 -24.51
N GLN A 911 1.04 -20.79 -23.84
CA GLN A 911 2.27 -20.51 -24.56
C GLN A 911 3.49 -21.11 -23.85
N ASP A 912 4.17 -21.98 -24.60
CA ASP A 912 5.46 -22.60 -24.32
C ASP A 912 6.58 -21.62 -23.96
N GLY A 913 7.50 -22.03 -23.07
CA GLY A 913 8.84 -21.43 -23.04
C GLY A 913 9.62 -21.56 -21.72
N LEU A 914 10.16 -22.76 -21.47
CA LEU A 914 11.39 -23.08 -20.72
C LEU A 914 12.08 -21.95 -19.93
N MET A 915 12.30 -22.19 -18.62
CA MET A 915 13.63 -22.07 -17.96
C MET A 915 13.55 -22.74 -16.57
N GLN A 916 14.39 -23.76 -16.35
CA GLN A 916 14.54 -24.44 -15.06
C GLN A 916 15.51 -23.67 -14.15
N PRO A 917 15.27 -23.60 -12.82
CA PRO A 917 16.34 -23.41 -11.85
C PRO A 917 16.74 -24.76 -11.21
N HIS A 918 18.06 -24.95 -11.12
CA HIS A 918 18.72 -26.04 -10.45
C HIS A 918 18.44 -26.04 -8.94
N LEU A 919 17.99 -27.19 -8.42
CA LEU A 919 17.98 -27.52 -6.99
C LEU A 919 19.40 -27.81 -6.50
N VAL A 920 19.80 -27.20 -5.38
CA VAL A 920 20.73 -27.81 -4.42
C VAL A 920 20.08 -27.80 -3.03
N ASN A 921 19.97 -29.00 -2.50
CA ASN A 921 19.29 -29.45 -1.29
C ASN A 921 19.88 -28.87 0.03
N PRO A 922 19.04 -28.44 1.00
CA PRO A 922 19.47 -28.01 2.33
C PRO A 922 19.66 -29.18 3.31
N ALA A 923 20.76 -29.17 4.06
CA ALA A 923 20.92 -30.03 5.23
C ALA A 923 20.32 -29.32 6.47
N THR A 924 19.29 -29.96 7.02
CA THR A 924 18.57 -29.63 8.24
C THR A 924 19.47 -29.60 9.49
N ARG A 925 19.16 -28.69 10.42
CA ARG A 925 19.43 -28.92 11.84
C ARG A 925 18.47 -28.16 12.76
N ASP A 926 17.62 -28.96 13.39
CA ASP A 926 16.87 -28.79 14.64
C ASP A 926 17.11 -27.50 15.45
N LEU A 927 16.04 -26.73 15.62
CA LEU A 927 15.76 -26.00 16.85
C LEU A 927 14.37 -26.42 17.35
N GLY A 928 14.33 -26.93 18.58
CA GLY A 928 13.21 -27.64 19.16
C GLY A 928 11.98 -26.75 19.42
N MET A 929 10.84 -27.23 18.93
CA MET A 929 9.50 -26.70 19.20
C MET A 929 8.91 -27.32 20.48
N PRO A 930 8.09 -26.57 21.24
CA PRO A 930 6.96 -27.15 21.95
C PRO A 930 5.62 -26.58 21.43
N ASN A 931 4.77 -27.50 20.97
CA ASN A 931 3.32 -27.40 20.72
C ASN A 931 2.86 -26.53 19.54
N ALA A 932 2.93 -27.11 18.34
CA ALA A 932 2.30 -26.60 17.12
C ALA A 932 0.76 -26.76 17.16
N TYR A 933 0.05 -25.64 16.99
CA TYR A 933 -1.26 -25.62 16.35
C TYR A 933 -1.07 -25.93 14.86
N ARG A 934 -1.79 -26.93 14.35
CA ARG A 934 -1.74 -27.36 12.95
C ARG A 934 -2.76 -26.55 12.13
N LEU A 935 -2.36 -26.06 10.95
CA LEU A 935 -3.24 -25.55 9.90
C LEU A 935 -4.27 -26.63 9.48
N PRO A 936 -5.47 -26.29 8.94
CA PRO A 936 -6.46 -27.28 8.54
C PRO A 936 -5.92 -28.14 7.39
N ARG A 937 -5.88 -29.45 7.60
CA ARG A 937 -5.53 -30.45 6.58
C ARG A 937 -6.74 -30.56 5.63
N ALA A 938 -6.53 -30.70 4.30
CA ALA A 938 -7.59 -30.97 3.34
C ALA A 938 -8.53 -32.09 3.87
N GLU A 939 -9.82 -31.83 3.97
CA GLU A 939 -10.77 -32.81 4.51
C GLU A 939 -11.20 -33.81 3.42
N PRO A 940 -10.94 -35.12 3.58
CA PRO A 940 -11.37 -36.11 2.58
C PRO A 940 -12.84 -36.43 2.62
N TYR A 941 -13.60 -35.85 3.54
CA TYR A 941 -14.93 -36.32 3.86
C TYR A 941 -15.98 -35.81 2.87
N GLY A 942 -16.90 -36.70 2.50
CA GLY A 942 -18.04 -36.38 1.65
C GLY A 942 -17.78 -36.56 0.15
N LYS A 943 -18.80 -37.01 -0.57
CA LYS A 943 -18.73 -37.24 -2.02
C LYS A 943 -18.72 -35.88 -2.75
N PRO A 944 -17.76 -35.60 -3.64
CA PRO A 944 -17.80 -34.41 -4.46
C PRO A 944 -19.01 -34.45 -5.41
N VAL A 945 -19.63 -33.30 -5.63
CA VAL A 945 -20.72 -33.13 -6.61
C VAL A 945 -20.08 -32.79 -7.95
N TYR A 946 -20.15 -33.68 -8.95
CA TYR A 946 -19.63 -33.48 -10.32
C TYR A 946 -20.52 -34.18 -11.35
N ASP A 947 -20.56 -33.67 -12.59
CA ASP A 947 -21.30 -34.28 -13.71
C ASP A 947 -20.37 -35.13 -14.61
N PRO A 948 -20.48 -36.48 -14.61
CA PRO A 948 -19.62 -37.32 -15.46
C PRO A 948 -19.82 -37.16 -16.96
N GLY A 949 -20.96 -36.60 -17.39
CA GLY A 949 -21.24 -36.35 -18.80
C GLY A 949 -20.49 -35.14 -19.37
N THR A 950 -19.99 -34.25 -18.52
CA THR A 950 -19.39 -32.98 -18.93
C THR A 950 -18.06 -32.67 -18.23
N GLU A 951 -17.77 -33.30 -17.09
CA GLU A 951 -16.54 -33.12 -16.31
C GLU A 951 -15.68 -34.40 -16.34
N ALA A 952 -14.46 -34.28 -16.88
CA ALA A 952 -13.44 -35.32 -16.75
C ALA A 952 -12.59 -35.04 -15.50
N GLY A 953 -12.36 -36.07 -14.68
CA GLY A 953 -11.51 -35.94 -13.48
C GLY A 953 -11.42 -37.24 -12.68
N LEU A 954 -10.55 -37.24 -11.68
CA LEU A 954 -10.38 -38.32 -10.71
C LEU A 954 -10.67 -37.79 -9.30
N PHE A 955 -11.61 -38.42 -8.61
CA PHE A 955 -12.16 -37.93 -7.36
C PHE A 955 -11.90 -38.94 -6.24
N LEU A 956 -11.31 -38.49 -5.14
CA LEU A 956 -11.02 -39.31 -3.97
C LEU A 956 -11.72 -38.74 -2.73
N TRP A 957 -12.52 -39.55 -2.06
CA TRP A 957 -13.13 -39.15 -0.79
C TRP A 957 -13.33 -40.33 0.16
N LYS A 958 -13.59 -40.02 1.42
CA LYS A 958 -13.83 -40.97 2.50
C LYS A 958 -15.24 -40.78 3.07
N ASP A 959 -15.99 -41.86 3.17
CA ASP A 959 -17.27 -41.88 3.87
C ASP A 959 -17.04 -41.92 5.39
N LYS A 960 -17.53 -40.91 6.11
CA LYS A 960 -17.29 -40.73 7.55
C LYS A 960 -17.97 -41.79 8.42
N ALA A 961 -19.09 -42.36 7.95
CA ALA A 961 -19.87 -43.33 8.71
C ALA A 961 -19.31 -44.76 8.58
N THR A 962 -18.79 -45.11 7.40
CA THR A 962 -18.33 -46.46 7.07
C THR A 962 -16.81 -46.60 7.05
N GLY A 963 -16.08 -45.49 6.96
CA GLY A 963 -14.63 -45.46 6.78
C GLY A 963 -14.15 -45.89 5.39
N THR A 964 -15.07 -46.07 4.45
CA THR A 964 -14.77 -46.50 3.07
C THR A 964 -14.18 -45.36 2.28
N TRP A 965 -13.08 -45.64 1.59
CA TRP A 965 -12.52 -44.73 0.59
C TRP A 965 -13.10 -45.04 -0.78
N HIS A 966 -13.38 -43.98 -1.52
CA HIS A 966 -13.95 -44.03 -2.84
C HIS A 966 -13.05 -43.29 -3.81
N LEU A 967 -12.57 -44.00 -4.83
CA LEU A 967 -11.90 -43.42 -5.98
C LEU A 967 -12.84 -43.52 -7.19
N ARG A 968 -13.11 -42.42 -7.88
CA ARG A 968 -13.94 -42.40 -9.10
C ARG A 968 -13.27 -41.59 -10.20
N GLY A 969 -13.15 -42.19 -11.38
CA GLY A 969 -12.86 -41.47 -12.61
C GLY A 969 -14.15 -41.06 -13.31
N ALA A 970 -14.11 -39.94 -14.03
CA ALA A 970 -15.13 -39.54 -14.99
C ALA A 970 -14.53 -39.18 -16.35
N ALA A 971 -15.29 -39.46 -17.42
CA ALA A 971 -14.90 -39.26 -18.81
C ALA A 971 -15.26 -37.89 -19.40
N GLY A 972 -16.15 -37.12 -18.76
CA GLY A 972 -16.52 -35.76 -19.18
C GLY A 972 -17.10 -35.63 -20.59
N GLY A 973 -17.79 -36.66 -21.07
CA GLY A 973 -18.36 -36.69 -22.43
C GLY A 973 -17.40 -37.19 -23.51
N GLY A 974 -16.12 -37.42 -23.17
CA GLY A 974 -15.04 -37.87 -24.06
C GLY A 974 -14.49 -39.25 -23.71
N TYR A 975 -13.23 -39.53 -24.02
CA TYR A 975 -12.52 -40.71 -23.50
C TYR A 975 -11.52 -40.24 -22.44
N SER A 976 -11.48 -40.89 -21.28
CA SER A 976 -10.48 -40.61 -20.25
C SER A 976 -9.91 -41.91 -19.70
N ARG A 977 -8.62 -41.85 -19.34
CA ARG A 977 -7.90 -42.99 -18.78
C ARG A 977 -7.11 -42.57 -17.56
N TYR A 978 -7.33 -43.24 -16.42
CA TYR A 978 -6.62 -42.99 -15.17
C TYR A 978 -5.95 -44.28 -14.69
N ALA A 979 -4.62 -44.30 -14.69
CA ALA A 979 -3.84 -45.44 -14.22
C ALA A 979 -2.99 -45.03 -13.02
N GLY A 980 -2.95 -45.88 -12.00
CA GLY A 980 -2.30 -45.56 -10.74
C GLY A 980 -2.21 -46.75 -9.81
N GLU A 981 -1.61 -46.51 -8.65
CA GLU A 981 -1.40 -47.54 -7.63
C GLU A 981 -1.61 -46.99 -6.23
N LEU A 982 -2.27 -47.77 -5.39
CA LEU A 982 -2.28 -47.60 -3.95
C LEU A 982 -1.36 -48.64 -3.33
N VAL A 983 -0.40 -48.18 -2.54
CA VAL A 983 0.54 -49.05 -1.81
C VAL A 983 0.38 -48.79 -0.33
N SER A 984 0.13 -49.85 0.42
CA SER A 984 -0.05 -49.83 1.87
C SER A 984 1.03 -50.67 2.54
N ASP A 985 1.47 -50.30 3.73
CA ASP A 985 2.37 -51.14 4.54
C ASP A 985 1.65 -52.30 5.25
N GLN A 986 0.31 -52.32 5.20
CA GLN A 986 -0.56 -53.42 5.65
C GLN A 986 -1.56 -53.82 4.55
N PRO A 987 -2.08 -55.06 4.56
CA PRO A 987 -3.10 -55.47 3.59
C PRO A 987 -4.36 -54.60 3.63
N PHE A 988 -4.92 -54.27 2.46
CA PHE A 988 -6.24 -53.65 2.35
C PHE A 988 -7.31 -54.62 2.88
N THR A 989 -8.24 -54.11 3.69
CA THR A 989 -9.26 -54.92 4.36
C THR A 989 -10.44 -55.23 3.44
N THR A 990 -10.81 -54.29 2.57
CA THR A 990 -11.79 -54.49 1.50
C THR A 990 -11.33 -53.77 0.25
N VAL A 991 -11.59 -54.38 -0.91
CA VAL A 991 -11.43 -53.75 -2.23
C VAL A 991 -12.57 -54.24 -3.11
N SER A 992 -13.31 -53.33 -3.73
CA SER A 992 -14.38 -53.65 -4.67
C SER A 992 -14.38 -52.71 -5.87
N ALA A 993 -14.54 -53.30 -7.05
CA ALA A 993 -14.71 -52.61 -8.31
C ALA A 993 -16.08 -51.91 -8.40
N VAL A 994 -16.10 -50.73 -9.01
CA VAL A 994 -17.32 -49.96 -9.30
C VAL A 994 -17.26 -49.54 -10.76
N GLY A 995 -18.30 -49.85 -11.54
CA GLY A 995 -18.36 -49.48 -12.96
C GLY A 995 -17.53 -50.34 -13.92
N LEU A 996 -16.46 -51.00 -13.44
CA LEU A 996 -15.44 -51.59 -14.31
C LEU A 996 -15.95 -52.49 -15.44
N GLU A 997 -15.44 -52.21 -16.63
CA GLU A 997 -15.71 -52.88 -17.89
C GLU A 997 -14.56 -53.80 -18.31
N ALA A 998 -14.73 -54.55 -19.41
CA ALA A 998 -13.75 -55.56 -19.83
C ALA A 998 -12.37 -55.01 -20.20
N ASN A 999 -12.25 -53.69 -20.39
CA ASN A 999 -11.00 -53.01 -20.75
C ASN A 999 -10.31 -52.34 -19.56
N ASP A 1000 -10.95 -52.34 -18.38
CA ASP A 1000 -10.34 -51.85 -17.15
C ASP A 1000 -9.45 -52.91 -16.51
N VAL A 1001 -8.44 -52.43 -15.78
CA VAL A 1001 -7.58 -53.29 -14.97
C VAL A 1001 -7.75 -52.93 -13.51
N LEU A 1002 -8.04 -53.93 -12.68
CA LEU A 1002 -7.93 -53.87 -11.24
C LEU A 1002 -7.14 -55.08 -10.75
N ASP A 1003 -5.86 -54.88 -10.45
CA ASP A 1003 -4.97 -55.90 -9.91
C ASP A 1003 -4.85 -55.76 -8.39
N THR A 1004 -5.38 -56.76 -7.70
CA THR A 1004 -5.37 -56.90 -6.23
C THR A 1004 -4.67 -58.19 -5.80
N THR A 1005 -3.84 -58.76 -6.67
CA THR A 1005 -3.14 -60.04 -6.39
C THR A 1005 -2.17 -59.93 -5.22
N GLU A 1006 -1.61 -58.74 -4.98
CA GLU A 1006 -0.85 -58.41 -3.79
C GLU A 1006 -1.77 -57.75 -2.74
N PRO A 1007 -1.98 -58.35 -1.55
CA PRO A 1007 -2.97 -57.84 -0.59
C PRO A 1007 -2.74 -56.40 -0.09
N ALA A 1008 -1.51 -55.89 -0.18
CA ALA A 1008 -1.13 -54.55 0.27
C ALA A 1008 -0.92 -53.56 -0.90
N ARG A 1009 -1.32 -53.94 -2.12
CA ARG A 1009 -1.22 -53.10 -3.32
C ARG A 1009 -2.46 -53.22 -4.19
N ILE A 1010 -3.00 -52.08 -4.61
CA ILE A 1010 -4.08 -52.01 -5.59
C ILE A 1010 -3.53 -51.27 -6.79
N ALA A 1011 -3.30 -51.97 -7.90
CA ALA A 1011 -2.97 -51.32 -9.17
C ALA A 1011 -4.22 -51.24 -10.05
N PHE A 1012 -4.44 -50.07 -10.65
CA PHE A 1012 -5.63 -49.83 -11.45
C PHE A 1012 -5.32 -49.10 -12.75
N ASP A 1013 -6.17 -49.34 -13.75
CA ASP A 1013 -6.20 -48.66 -15.03
C ASP A 1013 -7.67 -48.56 -15.46
N LEU A 1014 -8.25 -47.39 -15.27
CA LEU A 1014 -9.66 -47.10 -15.52
C LEU A 1014 -9.79 -46.39 -16.86
N GLN A 1015 -10.57 -46.93 -17.79
CA GLN A 1015 -10.72 -46.50 -19.18
C GLN A 1015 -12.19 -46.31 -19.55
N MET A 1016 -12.63 -45.06 -19.50
CA MET A 1016 -14.03 -44.67 -19.56
C MET A 1016 -14.34 -43.82 -20.78
N TRP A 1017 -15.58 -43.93 -21.29
CA TRP A 1017 -16.07 -43.20 -22.47
C TRP A 1017 -17.36 -42.43 -22.17
N GLN A 1018 -17.59 -41.34 -22.89
CA GLN A 1018 -18.79 -40.50 -22.83
C GLN A 1018 -19.18 -40.09 -21.40
N GLN A 1019 -20.35 -40.49 -20.91
CA GLN A 1019 -20.89 -40.08 -19.60
C GLN A 1019 -20.66 -41.13 -18.50
N TRP A 1020 -19.82 -42.14 -18.76
CA TRP A 1020 -19.60 -43.26 -17.85
C TRP A 1020 -18.57 -42.93 -16.77
N GLN A 1021 -18.67 -43.62 -15.63
CA GLN A 1021 -17.78 -43.50 -14.47
C GLN A 1021 -17.33 -44.88 -14.01
N ASP A 1022 -16.04 -45.01 -13.73
CA ASP A 1022 -15.45 -46.21 -13.14
C ASP A 1022 -14.70 -45.87 -11.86
N GLY A 1023 -14.46 -46.85 -11.03
CA GLY A 1023 -13.78 -46.61 -9.78
C GLY A 1023 -13.61 -47.82 -8.87
N ILE A 1024 -13.11 -47.53 -7.69
CA ILE A 1024 -12.72 -48.53 -6.70
C ILE A 1024 -13.14 -48.03 -5.33
N ASP A 1025 -13.75 -48.92 -4.55
CA ASP A 1025 -13.98 -48.71 -3.13
C ASP A 1025 -13.00 -49.58 -2.35
N PHE A 1026 -12.33 -49.00 -1.36
CA PHE A 1026 -11.34 -49.72 -0.57
C PHE A 1026 -11.30 -49.26 0.89
N GLN A 1027 -10.79 -50.13 1.75
CA GLN A 1027 -10.48 -49.85 3.15
C GLN A 1027 -9.12 -50.43 3.51
N PHE A 1028 -8.48 -49.81 4.51
CA PHE A 1028 -7.23 -50.27 5.10
C PHE A 1028 -7.29 -50.05 6.63
N PRO A 1029 -6.45 -50.77 7.41
CA PRO A 1029 -6.40 -50.58 8.86
C PRO A 1029 -6.06 -49.12 9.22
N PRO A 1030 -6.67 -48.51 10.26
CA PRO A 1030 -6.42 -47.11 10.64
C PRO A 1030 -4.95 -46.75 10.86
N GLU A 1031 -4.13 -47.73 11.26
CA GLU A 1031 -2.70 -47.60 11.51
C GLU A 1031 -1.81 -47.81 10.28
N ALA A 1032 -2.38 -48.18 9.13
CA ALA A 1032 -1.61 -48.43 7.92
C ALA A 1032 -1.17 -47.14 7.25
N ASN A 1033 0.07 -47.12 6.76
CA ASN A 1033 0.57 -46.04 5.92
C ASN A 1033 0.27 -46.35 4.46
N VAL A 1034 -0.51 -45.49 3.80
CA VAL A 1034 -0.99 -45.68 2.44
C VAL A 1034 -0.60 -44.51 1.55
N SER A 1035 0.16 -44.81 0.50
CA SER A 1035 0.53 -43.86 -0.54
C SER A 1035 -0.25 -44.13 -1.82
N PHE A 1036 -0.79 -43.08 -2.40
CA PHE A 1036 -1.48 -43.08 -3.69
C PHE A 1036 -0.59 -42.49 -4.78
N THR A 1037 -0.49 -43.16 -5.92
CA THR A 1037 0.32 -42.72 -7.07
C THR A 1037 -0.48 -42.75 -8.37
N LEU A 1038 -0.19 -41.81 -9.28
CA LEU A 1038 -0.73 -41.77 -10.64
C LEU A 1038 0.40 -41.89 -11.65
N GLN A 1039 0.16 -42.66 -12.71
CA GLN A 1039 1.09 -42.77 -13.84
C GLN A 1039 0.85 -41.59 -14.81
N PRO A 1040 1.90 -40.86 -15.21
CA PRO A 1040 1.76 -39.81 -16.23
C PRO A 1040 1.42 -40.43 -17.58
N HIS A 1041 0.35 -39.94 -18.21
CA HIS A 1041 0.01 -40.33 -19.58
C HIS A 1041 0.69 -39.38 -20.58
N ALA A 1042 0.92 -39.88 -21.80
CA ALA A 1042 1.74 -39.22 -22.82
C ALA A 1042 1.09 -37.98 -23.46
N ASP A 1043 -0.19 -37.73 -23.18
CA ASP A 1043 -0.96 -36.56 -23.60
C ASP A 1043 -1.76 -36.12 -22.35
N ASP A 1044 -1.41 -34.95 -21.79
CA ASP A 1044 -1.93 -34.28 -20.58
C ASP A 1044 -1.59 -34.83 -19.17
N SER A 1045 -1.22 -33.90 -18.29
CA SER A 1045 -0.56 -34.07 -16.98
C SER A 1045 -1.49 -34.71 -15.91
N PRO A 1046 -1.03 -35.72 -15.14
CA PRO A 1046 -1.88 -36.48 -14.21
C PRO A 1046 -2.19 -35.78 -12.87
N ALA A 1047 -1.53 -34.68 -12.52
CA ALA A 1047 -1.68 -34.04 -11.20
C ALA A 1047 -2.93 -33.16 -11.11
N ASP A 1048 -3.30 -32.45 -12.18
CA ASP A 1048 -4.44 -31.51 -12.18
C ASP A 1048 -5.82 -32.21 -12.17
N ALA A 1049 -5.85 -33.54 -12.29
CA ALA A 1049 -7.08 -34.33 -12.35
C ALA A 1049 -7.55 -34.87 -10.99
N LEU A 1050 -6.70 -34.93 -9.95
CA LEU A 1050 -7.08 -35.51 -8.65
C LEU A 1050 -7.65 -34.46 -7.70
N GLN A 1051 -8.90 -34.66 -7.28
CA GLN A 1051 -9.61 -33.80 -6.32
C GLN A 1051 -10.06 -34.57 -5.08
N ILE A 1052 -9.97 -33.95 -3.90
CA ILE A 1052 -10.24 -34.59 -2.61
C ILE A 1052 -11.45 -33.99 -1.89
N GLY A 1053 -12.32 -34.87 -1.39
CA GLY A 1053 -13.44 -34.52 -0.50
C GLY A 1053 -14.58 -33.76 -1.20
N ALA A 1054 -15.59 -33.36 -0.43
CA ALA A 1054 -16.77 -32.67 -0.98
C ALA A 1054 -16.42 -31.31 -1.62
N GLU A 1055 -15.42 -30.62 -1.07
CA GLU A 1055 -14.94 -29.30 -1.51
C GLU A 1055 -13.95 -29.36 -2.68
N ARG A 1056 -13.67 -30.56 -3.22
CA ARG A 1056 -12.83 -30.77 -4.40
C ARG A 1056 -11.43 -30.13 -4.32
N TRP A 1057 -10.75 -30.29 -3.18
CA TRP A 1057 -9.39 -29.78 -2.98
C TRP A 1057 -8.44 -30.35 -4.05
N PRO A 1058 -7.75 -29.51 -4.85
CA PRO A 1058 -6.83 -29.98 -5.87
C PRO A 1058 -5.57 -30.58 -5.23
N VAL A 1059 -5.00 -31.62 -5.84
CA VAL A 1059 -3.77 -32.26 -5.37
C VAL A 1059 -2.58 -31.82 -6.20
N GLU A 1060 -1.77 -30.93 -5.66
CA GLU A 1060 -0.64 -30.33 -6.38
C GLU A 1060 0.56 -31.28 -6.56
N GLN A 1061 0.66 -32.35 -5.75
CA GLN A 1061 1.77 -33.32 -5.83
C GLN A 1061 1.34 -34.77 -5.51
N VAL A 1062 1.91 -35.72 -6.26
CA VAL A 1062 1.76 -37.17 -6.09
C VAL A 1062 3.17 -37.79 -6.01
N PRO A 1063 3.50 -38.74 -5.10
CA PRO A 1063 2.61 -39.55 -4.25
C PRO A 1063 1.87 -38.77 -3.18
N LEU A 1064 0.56 -39.02 -3.09
CA LEU A 1064 -0.31 -38.49 -2.04
C LEU A 1064 -0.31 -39.47 -0.85
N ASP A 1065 0.02 -38.99 0.34
CA ASP A 1065 -0.08 -39.76 1.58
C ASP A 1065 -1.46 -39.59 2.21
N ILE A 1066 -2.27 -40.66 2.20
CA ILE A 1066 -3.63 -40.68 2.78
C ILE A 1066 -3.67 -41.31 4.18
N SER A 1067 -2.50 -41.47 4.81
CA SER A 1067 -2.37 -42.07 6.14
C SER A 1067 -2.89 -41.13 7.24
N GLY A 1068 -3.60 -41.72 8.22
CA GLY A 1068 -4.08 -41.02 9.41
C GLY A 1068 -5.17 -39.98 9.14
N TRP A 1069 -5.89 -40.10 8.02
CA TRP A 1069 -7.13 -39.37 7.72
C TRP A 1069 -8.37 -40.11 8.22
#